data_AF-A0A0M1J188-F1
#
_entry.id   AF-A0A0M1J188-F1
#
_cell.length_a   1.000
_cell.length_b   1.000
_cell.length_c   1.000
_cell.angle_alpha   90.00
_cell.angle_beta   90.00
_cell.angle_gamma   90.00
#
_symmetry.space_group_name_H-M   'P 1'
#
loop_
_entity.id
_entity.type
_entity.pdbx_description
1 polymer ?
#
loop_
_entity_poly.entity_id
_entity_poly.type
_entity_poly.pdbx_seq_one_letter_code
_entity_poly.pdbx_strand_id
1 'polypeptide(L)'
;MKNKKALFIPLLIIILLIAFFNKIINFTINVNWFKEVNYLPIYFTRIKSIIILMIPIFIIFFISIWIYYKSLMLNKNRREINVDLNKKGYGEKLFFIFNFIVSIFLAYIFSSSYWYRILQFNNSIDFNVRDPIFSKDISFYVFKLPLFESLYKVIIALLLFLVITTFITYFILEAKYKIESRKDINLKNINYGIKSFAGKQLAIVSGLIILFISFGHLIKIWNLVYSNNGVAFGASYTDIHATLLFYKIIVVVTLISSIVTFLSILKGKFKPVSICIGITIFLLVSQNVASFLVQNFIVKSNEKTLEQPYIKNNIDLTRKAFALDDIEIRDFDIKNDLQKQDIVDNKASIDNVRINSFKPTLEFYNQVQIIRYYYTFNDVDIDRYNIDGKYNQVFLAAREIDTEALNPNTWQNRHLIYTHGFGAVMNKVNSVTSEGQPDFVIKDIPPYNKTNIKLTNPRIYFGEKTNDYVIVNTKINEFDYPKEDSNKTNKYNGHAGIKMNFLNKVLFAINKKDINFLLSKDIKKDSKIIINRNIVERVKKIAPFLTYDSDPYMVIYNGKIYWIIDAYTTTNRYPYSEPYDNINYIRNSAKVVVDSVDGDVNFYITDKKDPIINSYAKIFKGIFKEEKDAPKEIREHFRYPRDLFNIQSKVLGRYHVKDPGVFYNGEDLWEVSKDQKQVEGETNTNDAPYIIMKLPEQNKEEMVLLNYFNVMKKDNMIALFGARMDGDQYGKKILYKLPSDKTIYSPYLFKQKINQDTNISKELSLWNKEGSQVQYGDTIILPIKNSLLYIEPLYLRASGKSSIPEMKRVILSYNDKLVLSSNIQDGIKEIFDSKDNKINDKNEKSVTKTIDDSKLKKAKEYYDEAIKAQKNGDWTKYGENINKLGDLLNDIK
;
A
#
# COMPACT_ATOMS: atom_id res chain seq x y z
N MET A 1 41.61 -45.50 21.53
CA MET A 1 40.53 -44.52 21.19
C MET A 1 41.01 -43.16 20.64
N LYS A 2 42.24 -43.01 20.09
CA LYS A 2 42.71 -41.74 19.49
C LYS A 2 42.25 -41.51 18.03
N ASN A 3 41.93 -42.57 17.27
CA ASN A 3 41.60 -42.45 15.83
C ASN A 3 40.14 -42.05 15.52
N LYS A 4 39.19 -42.17 16.47
CA LYS A 4 37.80 -41.73 16.24
C LYS A 4 37.63 -40.20 16.21
N LYS A 5 38.56 -39.43 16.80
CA LYS A 5 38.54 -37.96 16.78
C LYS A 5 39.06 -37.38 15.45
N ALA A 6 39.94 -38.09 14.74
CA ALA A 6 40.49 -37.67 13.46
C ALA A 6 39.46 -37.75 12.31
N LEU A 7 38.49 -38.68 12.40
CA LEU A 7 37.39 -38.82 11.43
C LEU A 7 36.20 -37.91 11.72
N PHE A 8 36.04 -37.44 12.97
CA PHE A 8 34.92 -36.60 13.37
C PHE A 8 35.00 -35.18 12.81
N ILE A 9 36.19 -34.59 12.73
CA ILE A 9 36.39 -33.22 12.20
C ILE A 9 36.05 -33.15 10.69
N PRO A 10 36.57 -34.03 9.82
CA PRO A 10 36.18 -34.06 8.40
C PRO A 10 34.69 -34.30 8.21
N LEU A 11 34.09 -35.24 8.96
CA LEU A 11 32.66 -35.53 8.88
C LEU A 11 31.80 -34.32 9.31
N LEU A 12 32.19 -33.62 10.38
CA LEU A 12 31.53 -32.40 10.84
C LEU A 12 31.64 -31.28 9.80
N ILE A 13 32.82 -31.10 9.19
CA ILE A 13 33.02 -30.13 8.10
C ILE A 13 32.14 -30.48 6.91
N ILE A 14 32.04 -31.75 6.53
CA ILE A 14 31.16 -32.21 5.44
C ILE A 14 29.69 -31.94 5.79
N ILE A 15 29.24 -32.26 7.01
CA ILE A 15 27.87 -31.98 7.47
C ILE A 15 27.59 -30.48 7.46
N LEU A 16 28.53 -29.65 7.91
CA LEU A 16 28.39 -28.19 7.85
C LEU A 16 28.37 -27.68 6.41
N LEU A 17 29.25 -28.19 5.55
CA LEU A 17 29.26 -27.82 4.14
C LEU A 17 27.94 -28.18 3.47
N ILE A 18 27.39 -29.37 3.72
CA ILE A 18 26.08 -29.80 3.22
C ILE A 18 24.96 -28.90 3.78
N ALA A 19 24.97 -28.65 5.10
CA ALA A 19 23.96 -27.81 5.77
C ALA A 19 23.97 -26.36 5.28
N PHE A 20 25.12 -25.82 4.91
CA PHE A 20 25.28 -24.45 4.41
C PHE A 20 25.44 -24.35 2.89
N PHE A 21 25.47 -25.47 2.16
CA PHE A 21 25.77 -25.53 0.72
C PHE A 21 24.86 -24.61 -0.08
N ASN A 22 23.54 -24.76 0.10
CA ASN A 22 22.55 -23.94 -0.58
C ASN A 22 22.68 -22.44 -0.22
N LYS A 23 23.05 -22.12 1.02
CA LYS A 23 23.27 -20.72 1.44
C LYS A 23 24.51 -20.12 0.77
N ILE A 24 25.59 -20.88 0.63
CA ILE A 24 26.81 -20.45 -0.05
C ILE A 24 26.52 -20.20 -1.54
N ILE A 25 25.77 -21.09 -2.20
CA ILE A 25 25.38 -20.92 -3.60
C ILE A 25 24.54 -19.66 -3.77
N ASN A 26 23.50 -19.50 -2.95
CA ASN A 26 22.64 -18.31 -2.99
C ASN A 26 23.42 -17.03 -2.71
N PHE A 27 24.36 -17.07 -1.78
CA PHE A 27 25.25 -15.95 -1.47
C PHE A 27 26.07 -15.53 -2.69
N THR A 28 26.72 -16.48 -3.37
CA THR A 28 27.53 -16.21 -4.57
C THR A 28 26.69 -15.67 -5.72
N ILE A 29 25.51 -16.26 -5.96
CA ILE A 29 24.58 -15.77 -7.00
C ILE A 29 24.14 -14.34 -6.69
N ASN A 30 23.77 -14.04 -5.44
CA ASN A 30 23.37 -12.70 -5.04
C ASN A 30 24.53 -11.70 -5.17
N VAL A 31 25.76 -12.05 -4.79
CA VAL A 31 26.94 -11.19 -5.00
C VAL A 31 27.15 -10.87 -6.48
N ASN A 32 27.05 -11.88 -7.36
CA ASN A 32 27.16 -11.67 -8.80
C ASN A 32 26.04 -10.78 -9.35
N TRP A 33 24.81 -10.97 -8.87
CA TRP A 33 23.65 -10.18 -9.28
C TRP A 33 23.74 -8.73 -8.79
N PHE A 34 24.02 -8.50 -7.51
CA PHE A 34 24.19 -7.16 -6.96
C PHE A 34 25.36 -6.39 -7.59
N LYS A 35 26.40 -7.11 -8.05
CA LYS A 35 27.48 -6.53 -8.84
C LYS A 35 27.01 -6.11 -10.24
N GLU A 36 26.17 -6.92 -10.87
CA GLU A 36 25.62 -6.64 -12.20
C GLU A 36 24.70 -5.41 -12.20
N VAL A 37 23.85 -5.27 -11.18
CA VAL A 37 22.95 -4.09 -11.03
C VAL A 37 23.61 -2.86 -10.39
N ASN A 38 24.94 -2.88 -10.16
CA ASN A 38 25.70 -1.80 -9.52
C ASN A 38 25.31 -1.45 -8.06
N TYR A 39 24.64 -2.35 -7.34
CA TYR A 39 24.20 -2.17 -5.94
C TYR A 39 24.94 -3.06 -4.93
N LEU A 40 26.12 -3.58 -5.29
CA LEU A 40 26.95 -4.42 -4.43
C LEU A 40 27.25 -3.87 -3.03
N PRO A 41 27.51 -2.56 -2.84
CA PRO A 41 27.73 -1.99 -1.52
C PRO A 41 26.54 -2.17 -0.57
N ILE A 42 25.30 -2.13 -1.07
CA ILE A 42 24.08 -2.27 -0.27
C ILE A 42 24.01 -3.66 0.35
N TYR A 43 24.24 -4.69 -0.47
CA TYR A 43 24.24 -6.08 -0.03
C TYR A 43 25.27 -6.32 1.10
N PHE A 44 26.48 -5.79 0.94
CA PHE A 44 27.53 -5.93 1.94
C PHE A 44 27.35 -5.03 3.17
N THR A 45 26.58 -3.94 3.09
CA THR A 45 26.29 -3.07 4.24
C THR A 45 25.62 -3.86 5.35
N ARG A 46 24.63 -4.70 5.02
CA ARG A 46 23.98 -5.61 5.98
C ARG A 46 24.98 -6.58 6.61
N ILE A 47 25.76 -7.29 5.79
CA ILE A 47 26.69 -8.33 6.27
C ILE A 47 27.78 -7.73 7.16
N LYS A 48 28.41 -6.63 6.71
CA LYS A 48 29.43 -5.91 7.48
C LYS A 48 28.87 -5.45 8.83
N SER A 49 27.67 -4.88 8.84
CA SER A 49 27.02 -4.42 10.07
C SER A 49 26.75 -5.57 11.04
N ILE A 50 26.26 -6.71 10.55
CA ILE A 50 26.05 -7.90 11.39
C ILE A 50 27.37 -8.39 11.99
N ILE A 51 28.44 -8.51 11.19
CA ILE A 51 29.73 -9.00 11.67
C ILE A 51 30.34 -8.06 12.70
N ILE A 52 30.33 -6.74 12.44
CA ILE A 52 30.87 -5.72 13.35
C ILE A 52 30.14 -5.75 14.69
N LEU A 53 28.81 -5.90 14.68
CA LEU A 53 28.00 -5.95 15.90
C LEU A 53 28.12 -7.28 16.65
N MET A 54 28.41 -8.38 15.94
CA MET A 54 28.51 -9.69 16.55
C MET A 54 29.67 -9.79 17.53
N ILE A 55 30.81 -9.14 17.27
CA ILE A 55 32.01 -9.19 18.12
C ILE A 55 31.76 -8.67 19.55
N PRO A 56 31.34 -7.40 19.77
CA PRO A 56 31.11 -6.89 21.12
C PRO A 56 30.00 -7.64 21.85
N ILE A 57 28.97 -8.08 21.13
CA ILE A 57 27.81 -8.78 21.71
C ILE A 57 28.18 -10.21 22.12
N PHE A 58 29.02 -10.88 21.33
CA PHE A 58 29.62 -12.15 21.71
C PHE A 58 30.41 -12.01 23.00
N ILE A 59 31.26 -10.98 23.12
CA ILE A 59 32.05 -10.72 24.33
C ILE A 59 31.12 -10.53 25.55
N ILE A 60 30.06 -9.74 25.41
CA ILE A 60 29.09 -9.49 26.48
C ILE A 60 28.42 -10.79 26.94
N PHE A 61 27.87 -11.58 26.01
CA PHE A 61 27.22 -12.85 26.37
C PHE A 61 28.20 -13.85 26.97
N PHE A 62 29.39 -14.00 26.35
CA PHE A 62 30.40 -14.94 26.77
C PHE A 62 30.87 -14.65 28.20
N ILE A 63 31.21 -13.39 28.48
CA ILE A 63 31.63 -12.94 29.82
C ILE A 63 30.50 -13.11 30.83
N SER A 64 29.27 -12.71 30.46
CA SER A 64 28.12 -12.80 31.39
C SER A 64 27.83 -14.24 31.80
N ILE A 65 27.76 -15.17 30.84
CA ILE A 65 27.52 -16.59 31.10
C ILE A 65 28.70 -17.23 31.84
N TRP A 66 29.93 -16.85 31.50
CA TRP A 66 31.15 -17.34 32.16
C TRP A 66 31.22 -16.93 33.63
N ILE A 67 31.00 -15.64 33.93
CA ILE A 67 30.97 -15.12 35.31
C ILE A 67 29.87 -15.82 36.10
N TYR A 68 28.68 -15.99 35.49
CA TYR A 68 27.56 -16.66 36.14
C TYR A 68 27.87 -18.12 36.49
N TYR A 69 28.43 -18.89 35.56
CA TYR A 69 28.84 -20.28 35.79
C TYR A 69 29.91 -20.40 36.87
N LYS A 70 30.95 -19.56 36.82
CA LYS A 70 32.02 -19.57 37.82
C LYS A 70 31.46 -19.27 39.21
N SER A 71 30.51 -18.35 39.30
CA SER A 71 29.80 -18.05 40.55
C SER A 71 29.03 -19.26 41.09
N LEU A 72 28.33 -20.01 40.25
CA LEU A 72 27.61 -21.23 40.67
C LEU A 72 28.56 -22.33 41.17
N MET A 73 29.68 -22.56 40.47
CA MET A 73 30.64 -23.61 40.83
C MET A 73 31.40 -23.33 42.13
N LEU A 74 31.62 -22.07 42.50
CA LEU A 74 32.23 -21.72 43.80
C LEU A 74 31.39 -22.16 45.01
N ASN A 75 30.06 -22.23 44.87
CA ASN A 75 29.16 -22.68 45.95
C ASN A 75 29.03 -24.22 46.03
N LYS A 76 29.45 -24.95 44.99
CA LYS A 76 29.41 -26.42 44.95
C LYS A 76 30.30 -27.07 46.01
N ASN A 77 31.42 -26.43 46.36
CA ASN A 77 32.40 -26.94 47.32
C ASN A 77 31.94 -26.88 48.80
N ARG A 78 30.70 -26.47 49.09
CA ARG A 78 30.13 -26.45 50.46
C ARG A 78 29.25 -27.65 50.81
N ARG A 79 28.95 -28.55 49.87
CA ARG A 79 28.44 -29.89 50.19
C ARG A 79 29.62 -30.85 50.17
N GLU A 80 29.88 -31.52 51.30
CA GLU A 80 30.74 -32.70 51.35
C GLU A 80 30.20 -33.75 50.39
N ILE A 81 30.66 -33.70 49.15
CA ILE A 81 30.43 -34.73 48.14
C ILE A 81 31.84 -35.13 47.71
N ASN A 82 32.42 -36.07 48.45
CA ASN A 82 33.61 -36.81 48.03
C ASN A 82 33.21 -37.71 46.85
N VAL A 83 33.15 -37.11 45.66
CA VAL A 83 33.17 -37.85 44.40
C VAL A 83 34.57 -37.69 43.81
N ASP A 84 35.16 -38.84 43.53
CA ASP A 84 36.54 -39.07 43.15
C ASP A 84 37.12 -38.04 42.14
N LEU A 85 38.30 -37.53 42.48
CA LEU A 85 38.85 -36.24 42.02
C LEU A 85 39.63 -36.28 40.69
N ASN A 86 39.51 -37.34 39.89
CA ASN A 86 40.32 -37.52 38.67
C ASN A 86 39.73 -36.95 37.36
N LYS A 87 38.63 -36.18 37.40
CA LYS A 87 38.03 -35.53 36.21
C LYS A 87 37.74 -34.02 36.33
N LYS A 88 38.44 -33.29 37.22
CA LYS A 88 38.23 -31.83 37.43
C LYS A 88 38.40 -30.97 36.17
N GLY A 89 39.29 -31.33 35.22
CA GLY A 89 39.59 -30.50 34.05
C GLY A 89 38.68 -30.68 32.82
N TYR A 90 37.90 -31.77 32.73
CA TYR A 90 37.10 -32.05 31.53
C TYR A 90 35.78 -31.26 31.48
N GLY A 91 35.15 -31.01 32.64
CA GLY A 91 33.88 -30.29 32.74
C GLY A 91 34.00 -28.80 32.42
N GLU A 92 35.06 -28.13 32.88
CA GLU A 92 35.29 -26.71 32.60
C GLU A 92 35.65 -26.45 31.13
N LYS A 93 36.46 -27.33 30.52
CA LYS A 93 36.77 -27.27 29.08
C LYS A 93 35.52 -27.49 28.22
N LEU A 94 34.68 -28.47 28.57
CA LEU A 94 33.41 -28.70 27.88
C LEU A 94 32.46 -27.51 28.05
N PHE A 95 32.39 -26.91 29.24
CA PHE A 95 31.57 -25.72 29.48
C PHE A 95 32.10 -24.50 28.71
N PHE A 96 33.41 -24.28 28.66
CA PHE A 96 34.00 -23.18 27.88
C PHE A 96 33.63 -23.30 26.40
N ILE A 97 33.77 -24.50 25.82
CA ILE A 97 33.39 -24.78 24.42
C ILE A 97 31.88 -24.57 24.23
N PHE A 98 31.06 -25.08 25.15
CA PHE A 98 29.61 -24.88 25.09
C PHE A 98 29.22 -23.41 25.18
N ASN A 99 29.79 -22.66 26.13
CA ASN A 99 29.55 -21.22 26.29
C ASN A 99 29.99 -20.44 25.06
N PHE A 100 31.13 -20.80 24.48
CA PHE A 100 31.59 -20.21 23.22
C PHE A 100 30.57 -20.40 22.10
N ILE A 101 30.08 -21.64 21.90
CA ILE A 101 29.08 -21.98 20.88
C ILE A 101 27.74 -21.27 21.15
N VAL A 102 27.27 -21.26 22.39
CA VAL A 102 26.01 -20.59 22.76
C VAL A 102 26.13 -19.07 22.59
N SER A 103 27.23 -18.47 23.05
CA SER A 103 27.44 -17.03 22.97
C SER A 103 27.57 -16.54 21.53
N ILE A 104 28.27 -17.28 20.66
CA ILE A 104 28.38 -16.90 19.24
C ILE A 104 27.04 -17.03 18.53
N PHE A 105 26.25 -18.06 18.87
CA PHE A 105 24.91 -18.24 18.33
C PHE A 105 23.96 -17.13 18.78
N LEU A 106 23.95 -16.78 20.07
CA LEU A 106 23.15 -15.67 20.60
C LEU A 106 23.59 -14.32 20.00
N ALA A 107 24.89 -14.09 19.85
CA ALA A 107 25.41 -12.88 19.22
C ALA A 107 25.01 -12.76 17.74
N TYR A 108 25.01 -13.87 17.00
CA TYR A 108 24.52 -13.91 15.63
C TYR A 108 23.02 -13.63 15.56
N ILE A 109 22.20 -14.27 16.40
CA ILE A 109 20.75 -14.02 16.46
C ILE A 109 20.47 -12.55 16.76
N PHE A 110 21.11 -12.00 17.78
CA PHE A 110 20.94 -10.60 18.15
C PHE A 110 21.34 -9.68 16.99
N SER A 111 22.56 -9.84 16.48
CA SER A 111 23.10 -8.93 15.45
C SER A 111 22.27 -9.00 14.18
N SER A 112 21.84 -10.19 13.77
CA SER A 112 20.96 -10.39 12.62
C SER A 112 19.57 -9.80 12.80
N SER A 113 19.07 -9.72 14.04
CA SER A 113 17.73 -9.17 14.35
C SER A 113 17.74 -7.65 14.49
N TYR A 114 18.84 -7.07 14.98
CA TYR A 114 18.87 -5.66 15.40
C TYR A 114 19.85 -4.77 14.64
N TRP A 115 20.65 -5.31 13.71
CA TRP A 115 21.62 -4.52 12.92
C TRP A 115 20.99 -3.26 12.33
N TYR A 116 19.77 -3.38 11.77
CA TYR A 116 19.09 -2.28 11.10
C TYR A 116 18.69 -1.17 12.08
N ARG A 117 18.15 -1.52 13.26
CA ARG A 117 17.79 -0.56 14.32
C ARG A 117 19.01 0.19 14.85
N ILE A 118 20.16 -0.49 14.94
CA ILE A 118 21.42 0.12 15.38
C ILE A 118 21.95 1.11 14.33
N LEU A 119 21.84 0.76 13.04
CA LEU A 119 22.20 1.69 11.97
C LEU A 119 21.28 2.91 11.92
N GLN A 120 19.97 2.73 12.10
CA GLN A 120 18.99 3.81 12.21
C GLN A 120 19.29 4.72 13.40
N PHE A 121 19.64 4.16 14.56
CA PHE A 121 20.05 4.93 15.75
C PHE A 121 21.29 5.79 15.45
N ASN A 122 22.33 5.21 14.85
CA ASN A 122 23.59 5.92 14.56
C ASN A 122 23.43 6.98 13.46
N ASN A 123 22.50 6.77 12.52
CA ASN A 123 22.27 7.66 11.37
C ASN A 123 20.95 8.44 11.48
N SER A 124 20.44 8.64 12.70
CA SER A 124 19.18 9.34 12.93
C SER A 124 19.21 10.76 12.37
N ILE A 125 18.10 11.19 11.78
CA ILE A 125 17.85 12.56 11.31
C ILE A 125 16.72 13.14 12.15
N ASP A 126 16.83 14.41 12.54
CA ASP A 126 15.78 15.08 13.28
C ASP A 126 14.60 15.44 12.37
N PHE A 127 13.39 15.24 12.89
CA PHE A 127 12.15 15.65 12.23
C PHE A 127 11.92 17.17 12.37
N ASN A 128 12.58 17.81 13.32
CA ASN A 128 12.33 19.19 13.74
C ASN A 128 10.88 19.39 14.20
N VAL A 129 10.32 18.33 14.79
CA VAL A 129 8.98 18.31 15.39
C VAL A 129 9.14 17.62 16.73
N ARG A 130 8.68 18.27 17.80
CA ARG A 130 8.79 17.74 19.16
C ARG A 130 7.45 17.21 19.61
N ASP A 131 7.51 16.15 20.41
CA ASP A 131 6.32 15.63 21.09
C ASP A 131 5.86 16.63 22.18
N PRO A 132 4.55 16.77 22.39
CA PRO A 132 3.99 17.79 23.26
C PRO A 132 4.15 17.48 24.76
N ILE A 133 4.48 16.25 25.15
CA ILE A 133 4.53 15.81 26.56
C ILE A 133 5.95 15.85 27.12
N PHE A 134 6.91 15.31 26.37
CA PHE A 134 8.30 15.13 26.79
C PHE A 134 9.28 16.04 26.04
N SER A 135 8.79 16.83 25.08
CA SER A 135 9.60 17.77 24.28
C SER A 135 10.80 17.12 23.57
N LYS A 136 10.70 15.83 23.25
CA LYS A 136 11.68 15.08 22.44
C LYS A 136 11.32 15.20 20.98
N ASP A 137 12.33 15.31 20.12
CA ASP A 137 12.11 15.24 18.68
C ASP A 137 11.52 13.87 18.29
N ILE A 138 10.67 13.84 17.27
CA ILE A 138 10.08 12.59 16.75
C ILE A 138 11.16 11.59 16.31
N SER A 139 12.36 12.04 15.95
CA SER A 139 13.52 11.18 15.69
C SER A 139 13.88 10.26 16.85
N PHE A 140 13.66 10.68 18.10
CA PHE A 140 13.83 9.83 19.27
C PHE A 140 12.91 8.62 19.22
N TYR A 141 11.65 8.84 18.88
CA TYR A 141 10.60 7.83 18.85
C TYR A 141 10.73 6.88 17.65
N VAL A 142 11.09 7.41 16.49
CA VAL A 142 11.23 6.64 15.25
C VAL A 142 12.54 5.85 15.21
N PHE A 143 13.67 6.44 15.62
CA PHE A 143 14.99 5.82 15.46
C PHE A 143 15.61 5.30 16.75
N LYS A 144 15.37 5.94 17.90
CA LYS A 144 16.12 5.67 19.14
C LYS A 144 15.40 4.76 20.12
N LEU A 145 14.13 5.04 20.41
CA LEU A 145 13.28 4.28 21.33
C LEU A 145 13.17 2.79 20.94
N PRO A 146 13.01 2.41 19.64
CA PRO A 146 12.94 1.00 19.26
C PRO A 146 14.21 0.22 19.60
N LEU A 147 15.38 0.87 19.58
CA LEU A 147 16.62 0.24 20.00
C LEU A 147 16.65 0.01 21.52
N PHE A 148 16.23 0.99 22.32
CA PHE A 148 16.13 0.82 23.77
C PHE A 148 15.15 -0.28 24.17
N GLU A 149 13.98 -0.36 23.51
CA GLU A 149 13.02 -1.46 23.68
C GLU A 149 13.65 -2.82 23.35
N SER A 150 14.43 -2.88 22.27
CA SER A 150 15.09 -4.10 21.82
C SER A 150 16.15 -4.57 22.81
N LEU A 151 17.00 -3.66 23.27
CA LEU A 151 18.06 -3.93 24.24
C LEU A 151 17.46 -4.39 25.57
N TYR A 152 16.40 -3.72 26.05
CA TYR A 152 15.67 -4.13 27.24
C TYR A 152 15.14 -5.57 27.14
N LYS A 153 14.44 -5.90 26.05
CA LYS A 153 13.90 -7.26 25.82
C LYS A 153 14.98 -8.32 25.83
N VAL A 154 16.11 -8.04 25.19
CA VAL A 154 17.25 -8.98 25.14
C VAL A 154 17.88 -9.18 26.49
N ILE A 155 18.11 -8.10 27.26
CA ILE A 155 18.71 -8.21 28.59
C ILE A 155 17.79 -8.98 29.53
N ILE A 156 16.48 -8.69 29.53
CA ILE A 156 15.50 -9.46 30.31
C ILE A 156 15.50 -10.94 29.88
N ALA A 157 15.50 -11.23 28.58
CA ALA A 157 15.57 -12.60 28.08
C ALA A 157 16.85 -13.31 28.52
N LEU A 158 18.00 -12.63 28.52
CA LEU A 158 19.26 -13.17 29.02
C LEU A 158 19.18 -13.47 30.52
N LEU A 159 18.64 -12.56 31.33
CA LEU A 159 18.50 -12.77 32.78
C LEU A 159 17.57 -13.96 33.08
N LEU A 160 16.43 -14.06 32.38
CA LEU A 160 15.53 -15.21 32.49
C LEU A 160 16.19 -16.51 32.03
N PHE A 161 16.97 -16.46 30.96
CA PHE A 161 17.76 -17.61 30.49
C PHE A 161 18.76 -18.08 31.55
N LEU A 162 19.42 -17.17 32.27
CA LEU A 162 20.30 -17.53 33.40
C LEU A 162 19.54 -18.19 34.53
N VAL A 163 18.34 -17.70 34.89
CA VAL A 163 17.46 -18.31 35.90
C VAL A 163 17.08 -19.73 35.48
N ILE A 164 16.59 -19.92 34.26
CA ILE A 164 16.20 -21.23 33.71
C ILE A 164 17.38 -22.19 33.69
N THR A 165 18.54 -21.72 33.22
CA THR A 165 19.78 -22.52 33.20
C THR A 165 20.17 -22.98 34.61
N THR A 166 19.95 -22.14 35.63
CA THR A 166 20.17 -22.53 37.02
C THR A 166 19.24 -23.64 37.49
N PHE A 167 17.95 -23.56 37.18
CA PHE A 167 17.03 -24.64 37.52
C PHE A 167 17.39 -25.93 36.79
N ILE A 168 17.67 -25.87 35.48
CA ILE A 168 18.08 -27.05 34.68
C ILE A 168 19.35 -27.68 35.24
N THR A 169 20.39 -26.88 35.51
CA THR A 169 21.66 -27.38 36.07
C THR A 169 21.45 -27.99 37.45
N TYR A 170 20.61 -27.40 38.30
CA TYR A 170 20.23 -27.97 39.58
C TYR A 170 19.54 -29.34 39.40
N PHE A 171 18.52 -29.44 38.55
CA PHE A 171 17.81 -30.71 38.30
C PHE A 171 18.72 -31.80 37.73
N ILE A 172 19.63 -31.46 36.82
CA ILE A 172 20.61 -32.41 36.26
C ILE A 172 21.55 -32.91 37.36
N LEU A 173 22.05 -32.03 38.22
CA LEU A 173 22.95 -32.40 39.32
C LEU A 173 22.23 -33.23 40.37
N GLU A 174 20.99 -32.89 40.70
CA GLU A 174 20.15 -33.64 41.65
C GLU A 174 19.80 -35.04 41.08
N ALA A 175 19.44 -35.12 39.80
CA ALA A 175 19.18 -36.40 39.12
C ALA A 175 20.44 -37.28 39.10
N LYS A 176 21.62 -36.71 38.81
CA LYS A 176 22.90 -37.42 38.84
C LYS A 176 23.22 -37.93 40.26
N TYR A 177 23.08 -37.07 41.27
CA TYR A 177 23.28 -37.42 42.67
C TYR A 177 22.34 -38.56 43.10
N LYS A 178 21.08 -38.52 42.65
CA LYS A 178 20.08 -39.55 42.95
C LYS A 178 20.40 -40.91 42.30
N ILE A 179 20.85 -40.91 41.04
CA ILE A 179 21.30 -42.12 40.33
C ILE A 179 22.50 -42.75 41.04
N GLU A 180 23.39 -41.93 41.58
CA GLU A 180 24.61 -42.35 42.29
C GLU A 180 24.32 -42.78 43.75
N SER A 181 23.26 -42.24 44.39
CA SER A 181 22.92 -42.44 45.81
C SER A 181 21.75 -43.42 46.10
N ARG A 182 20.98 -43.90 45.09
CA ARG A 182 19.82 -44.81 45.26
C ARG A 182 18.80 -44.40 46.37
N LYS A 183 18.36 -43.15 46.44
CA LYS A 183 17.31 -42.66 47.39
C LYS A 183 16.08 -42.08 46.68
N ASP A 184 14.90 -42.17 47.32
CA ASP A 184 13.62 -41.68 46.77
C ASP A 184 13.42 -40.15 46.83
N ILE A 185 12.54 -39.63 45.96
CA ILE A 185 12.25 -38.18 45.83
C ILE A 185 11.32 -37.75 46.96
N ASN A 186 11.83 -36.95 47.90
CA ASN A 186 11.01 -36.27 48.88
C ASN A 186 10.87 -34.78 48.52
N LEU A 187 9.68 -34.35 48.09
CA LEU A 187 9.41 -32.99 47.57
C LEU A 187 9.73 -31.86 48.56
N LYS A 188 9.72 -32.12 49.88
CA LYS A 188 10.06 -31.12 50.92
C LYS A 188 11.55 -30.74 50.96
N ASN A 189 12.46 -31.60 50.49
CA ASN A 189 13.91 -31.33 50.49
C ASN A 189 14.41 -30.49 49.30
N ILE A 190 13.58 -30.32 48.25
CA ILE A 190 13.94 -29.58 47.03
C ILE A 190 14.14 -28.08 47.34
N ASN A 191 13.31 -27.49 48.20
CA ASN A 191 13.39 -26.06 48.55
C ASN A 191 14.68 -25.69 49.30
N TYR A 192 15.16 -26.55 50.21
CA TYR A 192 16.44 -26.35 50.91
C TYR A 192 17.64 -26.60 49.97
N GLY A 193 17.47 -27.50 49.00
CA GLY A 193 18.52 -27.85 48.05
C GLY A 193 18.86 -26.71 47.08
N ILE A 194 17.86 -26.05 46.52
CA ILE A 194 18.04 -24.92 45.57
C ILE A 194 18.63 -23.71 46.30
N LYS A 195 18.14 -23.40 47.51
CA LYS A 195 18.62 -22.26 48.31
C LYS A 195 20.10 -22.37 48.66
N SER A 196 20.57 -23.57 49.00
CA SER A 196 22.00 -23.83 49.28
C SER A 196 22.88 -23.82 48.03
N PHE A 197 22.36 -24.27 46.89
CA PHE A 197 23.10 -24.36 45.64
C PHE A 197 23.25 -23.00 44.92
N ALA A 198 22.14 -22.32 44.67
CA ALA A 198 22.09 -21.13 43.81
C ALA A 198 21.36 -19.93 44.43
N GLY A 199 21.02 -19.98 45.72
CA GLY A 199 20.22 -18.92 46.37
C GLY A 199 20.83 -17.52 46.26
N LYS A 200 22.17 -17.40 46.33
CA LYS A 200 22.87 -16.11 46.16
C LYS A 200 22.80 -15.61 44.71
N GLN A 201 23.01 -16.49 43.74
CA GLN A 201 23.02 -16.19 42.31
C GLN A 201 21.63 -15.82 41.80
N LEU A 202 20.62 -16.61 42.18
CA LEU A 202 19.22 -16.32 41.87
C LEU A 202 18.79 -14.99 42.48
N ALA A 203 19.26 -14.65 43.68
CA ALA A 203 18.97 -13.36 44.29
C ALA A 203 19.65 -12.20 43.54
N ILE A 204 20.91 -12.35 43.08
CA ILE A 204 21.61 -11.32 42.27
C ILE A 204 20.85 -11.09 40.95
N VAL A 205 20.51 -12.18 40.24
CA VAL A 205 19.75 -12.11 38.99
C VAL A 205 18.37 -11.50 39.24
N SER A 206 17.70 -11.84 40.34
CA SER A 206 16.43 -11.21 40.73
C SER A 206 16.58 -9.71 41.00
N GLY A 207 17.67 -9.29 41.68
CA GLY A 207 17.99 -7.89 41.90
C GLY A 207 18.24 -7.12 40.60
N LEU A 208 18.92 -7.74 39.63
CA LEU A 208 19.09 -7.19 38.28
C LEU A 208 17.77 -7.13 37.51
N ILE A 209 16.91 -8.15 37.62
CA ILE A 209 15.57 -8.12 37.01
C ILE A 209 14.78 -6.94 37.60
N ILE A 210 14.78 -6.75 38.92
CA ILE A 210 14.11 -5.61 39.57
C ILE A 210 14.69 -4.27 39.09
N LEU A 211 16.01 -4.18 38.90
CA LEU A 211 16.64 -2.99 38.30
C LEU A 211 16.13 -2.73 36.89
N PHE A 212 16.11 -3.76 36.05
CA PHE A 212 15.63 -3.64 34.67
C PHE A 212 14.12 -3.40 34.59
N ILE A 213 13.32 -3.82 35.58
CA ILE A 213 11.92 -3.40 35.69
C ILE A 213 11.82 -1.86 35.79
N SER A 214 12.73 -1.19 36.51
CA SER A 214 12.81 0.28 36.55
C SER A 214 13.03 0.86 35.14
N PHE A 215 14.04 0.36 34.43
CA PHE A 215 14.32 0.77 33.03
C PHE A 215 13.14 0.48 32.09
N GLY A 216 12.46 -0.65 32.26
CA GLY A 216 11.26 -1.00 31.51
C GLY A 216 10.14 0.02 31.71
N HIS A 217 9.96 0.54 32.94
CA HIS A 217 8.96 1.58 33.20
C HIS A 217 9.38 2.95 32.67
N LEU A 218 10.67 3.29 32.61
CA LEU A 218 11.14 4.48 31.88
C LEU A 218 10.78 4.40 30.39
N ILE A 219 10.94 3.22 29.77
CA ILE A 219 10.51 2.99 28.38
C ILE A 219 8.99 3.10 28.24
N LYS A 220 8.22 2.58 29.21
CA LYS A 220 6.75 2.71 29.21
C LYS A 220 6.30 4.18 29.31
N ILE A 221 7.01 5.02 30.07
CA ILE A 221 6.73 6.46 30.14
C ILE A 221 6.76 7.09 28.76
N TRP A 222 7.81 6.86 27.97
CA TRP A 222 7.89 7.41 26.62
C TRP A 222 6.86 6.80 25.67
N ASN A 223 6.47 5.53 25.88
CA ASN A 223 5.44 4.88 25.08
C ASN A 223 4.02 5.36 25.36
N LEU A 224 3.77 6.19 26.38
CA LEU A 224 2.44 6.77 26.63
C LEU A 224 1.92 7.58 25.44
N VAL A 225 2.82 8.15 24.62
CA VAL A 225 2.44 8.89 23.39
C VAL A 225 1.79 8.03 22.30
N TYR A 226 1.72 6.71 22.50
CA TYR A 226 1.04 5.74 21.64
C TYR A 226 -0.15 5.06 22.33
N SER A 227 -0.66 5.66 23.40
CA SER A 227 -1.79 5.10 24.16
C SER A 227 -3.07 5.09 23.32
N ASN A 228 -3.89 4.04 23.51
CA ASN A 228 -5.22 3.90 22.92
C ASN A 228 -6.32 4.02 23.99
N ASN A 229 -5.99 4.50 25.19
CA ASN A 229 -6.90 4.50 26.33
C ASN A 229 -7.92 5.64 26.29
N GLY A 230 -7.66 6.70 25.52
CA GLY A 230 -8.50 7.91 25.44
C GLY A 230 -9.41 7.95 24.21
N VAL A 231 -10.10 9.07 24.04
CA VAL A 231 -11.01 9.37 22.90
C VAL A 231 -10.26 9.43 21.56
N ALA A 232 -9.00 9.84 21.62
CA ALA A 232 -8.10 9.97 20.48
C ALA A 232 -6.79 9.22 20.76
N PHE A 233 -6.10 8.82 19.70
CA PHE A 233 -4.82 8.11 19.80
C PHE A 233 -3.71 9.03 20.37
N GLY A 234 -2.99 8.54 21.36
CA GLY A 234 -1.96 9.29 22.09
C GLY A 234 -2.21 9.32 23.60
N ALA A 235 -1.31 9.95 24.36
CA ALA A 235 -1.46 9.99 25.81
C ALA A 235 -2.70 10.83 26.19
N SER A 236 -3.63 10.21 26.91
CA SER A 236 -4.87 10.80 27.44
C SER A 236 -4.65 11.57 28.73
N TYR A 237 -5.69 12.26 29.24
CA TYR A 237 -5.63 12.92 30.54
C TYR A 237 -5.26 11.95 31.66
N THR A 238 -5.90 10.78 31.69
CA THR A 238 -5.62 9.72 32.67
C THR A 238 -4.18 9.23 32.56
N ASP A 239 -3.65 9.09 31.35
CA ASP A 239 -2.27 8.63 31.16
C ASP A 239 -1.26 9.63 31.73
N ILE A 240 -1.49 10.93 31.57
CA ILE A 240 -0.58 11.97 32.04
C ILE A 240 -0.70 12.21 33.55
N HIS A 241 -1.90 12.21 34.12
CA HIS A 241 -2.11 12.56 35.52
C HIS A 241 -2.08 11.36 36.48
N ALA A 242 -2.40 10.16 36.00
CA ALA A 242 -2.38 8.94 36.81
C ALA A 242 -1.24 8.00 36.38
N THR A 243 -1.28 7.49 35.15
CA THR A 243 -0.36 6.43 34.69
C THR A 243 1.10 6.85 34.75
N LEU A 244 1.42 8.05 34.24
CA LEU A 244 2.76 8.63 34.26
C LEU A 244 3.31 8.80 35.67
N LEU A 245 2.47 9.25 36.62
CA LEU A 245 2.86 9.41 38.01
C LEU A 245 3.20 8.06 38.64
N PHE A 246 2.35 7.05 38.44
CA PHE A 246 2.62 5.69 38.92
C PHE A 246 3.89 5.10 38.29
N TYR A 247 4.13 5.30 36.99
CA TYR A 247 5.35 4.85 36.37
C TYR A 247 6.59 5.52 36.99
N LYS A 248 6.56 6.82 37.27
CA LYS A 248 7.64 7.51 37.98
C LYS A 248 7.87 6.93 39.38
N ILE A 249 6.80 6.64 40.13
CA ILE A 249 6.91 6.02 41.47
C ILE A 249 7.50 4.61 41.37
N ILE A 250 7.01 3.79 40.44
CA ILE A 250 7.51 2.42 40.23
C ILE A 250 8.99 2.46 39.87
N VAL A 251 9.44 3.37 39.01
CA VAL A 251 10.86 3.55 38.65
C VAL A 251 11.70 3.76 39.90
N VAL A 252 11.33 4.70 40.78
CA VAL A 252 12.06 5.01 42.01
C VAL A 252 12.03 3.85 42.99
N VAL A 253 10.85 3.26 43.24
CA VAL A 253 10.69 2.18 44.22
C VAL A 253 11.42 0.92 43.78
N THR A 254 11.39 0.58 42.49
CA THR A 254 12.11 -0.59 41.97
C THR A 254 13.61 -0.37 41.95
N LEU A 255 14.09 0.86 41.72
CA LEU A 255 15.50 1.19 41.85
C LEU A 255 15.99 1.00 43.30
N ILE A 256 15.24 1.52 44.28
CA ILE A 256 15.54 1.33 45.71
C ILE A 256 15.46 -0.16 46.08
N SER A 257 14.42 -0.86 45.63
CA SER A 257 14.22 -2.29 45.86
C SER A 257 15.36 -3.13 45.31
N SER A 258 15.93 -2.76 44.16
CA SER A 258 17.10 -3.42 43.59
C SER A 258 18.33 -3.23 44.49
N ILE A 259 18.59 -2.01 44.96
CA ILE A 259 19.69 -1.69 45.87
C ILE A 259 19.53 -2.45 47.20
N VAL A 260 18.34 -2.42 47.80
CA VAL A 260 18.02 -3.16 49.04
C VAL A 260 18.20 -4.66 48.84
N THR A 261 17.77 -5.20 47.70
CA THR A 261 17.95 -6.61 47.35
C THR A 261 19.44 -6.94 47.26
N PHE A 262 20.23 -6.10 46.57
CA PHE A 262 21.68 -6.26 46.45
C PHE A 262 22.40 -6.25 47.81
N LEU A 263 22.10 -5.28 48.69
CA LEU A 263 22.67 -5.20 50.04
C LEU A 263 22.23 -6.36 50.93
N SER A 264 20.98 -6.78 50.81
CA SER A 264 20.42 -7.91 51.57
C SER A 264 21.09 -9.23 51.19
N ILE A 265 21.48 -9.39 49.92
CA ILE A 265 22.26 -10.53 49.42
C ILE A 265 23.66 -10.55 50.00
N LEU A 266 24.34 -9.39 50.08
CA LEU A 266 25.66 -9.29 50.72
C LEU A 266 25.59 -9.68 52.20
N LYS A 267 24.49 -9.35 52.88
CA LYS A 267 24.24 -9.66 54.30
C LYS A 267 23.55 -11.03 54.55
N GLY A 268 23.25 -11.80 53.50
CA GLY A 268 22.59 -13.12 53.61
C GLY A 268 21.15 -13.11 54.13
N LYS A 269 20.45 -11.96 54.12
CA LYS A 269 19.09 -11.81 54.65
C LYS A 269 18.05 -11.86 53.52
N PHE A 270 17.19 -12.88 53.48
CA PHE A 270 16.20 -13.04 52.40
C PHE A 270 14.87 -12.30 52.64
N LYS A 271 14.50 -11.99 53.89
CA LYS A 271 13.21 -11.34 54.24
C LYS A 271 13.00 -9.97 53.56
N PRO A 272 14.01 -9.06 53.48
CA PRO A 272 13.83 -7.77 52.79
C PRO A 272 13.57 -7.92 51.28
N VAL A 273 14.11 -8.97 50.65
CA VAL A 273 13.93 -9.25 49.21
C VAL A 273 12.46 -9.57 48.91
N SER A 274 11.83 -10.44 49.72
CA SER A 274 10.41 -10.77 49.57
C SER A 274 9.48 -9.57 49.76
N ILE A 275 9.81 -8.66 50.69
CA ILE A 275 9.05 -7.42 50.91
C ILE A 275 9.16 -6.51 49.68
N CYS A 276 10.36 -6.31 49.14
CA CYS A 276 10.58 -5.49 47.95
C CYS A 276 9.81 -6.02 46.72
N ILE A 277 9.80 -7.34 46.54
CA ILE A 277 9.01 -8.00 45.49
C ILE A 277 7.51 -7.76 45.71
N GLY A 278 7.02 -7.94 46.94
CA GLY A 278 5.61 -7.71 47.29
C GLY A 278 5.17 -6.27 47.03
N ILE A 279 5.97 -5.28 47.44
CA ILE A 279 5.72 -3.85 47.17
C ILE A 279 5.69 -3.58 45.66
N THR A 280 6.63 -4.15 44.92
CA THR A 280 6.69 -3.97 43.46
C THR A 280 5.43 -4.52 42.79
N ILE A 281 5.00 -5.74 43.15
CA ILE A 281 3.77 -6.35 42.63
C ILE A 281 2.55 -5.51 43.02
N PHE A 282 2.46 -5.07 44.28
CA PHE A 282 1.36 -4.23 44.75
C PHE A 282 1.25 -2.92 43.95
N LEU A 283 2.38 -2.24 43.69
CA LEU A 283 2.37 -1.01 42.89
C LEU A 283 1.95 -1.25 41.44
N LEU A 284 2.40 -2.35 40.83
CA LEU A 284 2.00 -2.73 39.46
C LEU A 284 0.50 -2.98 39.36
N VAL A 285 -0.09 -3.64 40.36
CA VAL A 285 -1.55 -3.85 40.42
C VAL A 285 -2.29 -2.53 40.68
N SER A 286 -1.79 -1.73 41.63
CA SER A 286 -2.42 -0.47 42.05
C SER A 286 -2.46 0.58 40.92
N GLN A 287 -1.47 0.59 40.03
CA GLN A 287 -1.44 1.50 38.88
C GLN A 287 -2.66 1.33 37.97
N ASN A 288 -3.08 0.10 37.70
CA ASN A 288 -4.26 -0.16 36.87
C ASN A 288 -5.55 0.29 37.57
N VAL A 289 -5.66 0.04 38.87
CA VAL A 289 -6.81 0.48 39.68
C VAL A 289 -6.90 2.00 39.71
N ALA A 290 -5.79 2.71 39.96
CA ALA A 290 -5.78 4.17 39.98
C ALA A 290 -6.18 4.78 38.62
N SER A 291 -5.66 4.21 37.53
CA SER A 291 -6.02 4.66 36.17
C SER A 291 -7.51 4.46 35.90
N PHE A 292 -8.06 3.31 36.30
CA PHE A 292 -9.50 3.04 36.20
C PHE A 292 -10.35 4.02 37.02
N LEU A 293 -9.92 4.35 38.24
CA LEU A 293 -10.63 5.30 39.10
C LEU A 293 -10.60 6.70 38.51
N VAL A 294 -9.44 7.20 38.08
CA VAL A 294 -9.34 8.53 37.46
C VAL A 294 -10.17 8.61 36.18
N GLN A 295 -10.11 7.60 35.31
CA GLN A 295 -10.91 7.58 34.09
C GLN A 295 -12.41 7.64 34.39
N ASN A 296 -12.91 6.80 35.31
CA ASN A 296 -14.35 6.70 35.53
C ASN A 296 -14.93 7.81 36.40
N PHE A 297 -14.20 8.29 37.41
CA PHE A 297 -14.74 9.27 38.37
C PHE A 297 -14.38 10.72 38.03
N ILE A 298 -13.24 10.98 37.38
CA ILE A 298 -12.79 12.33 37.05
C ILE A 298 -13.01 12.64 35.57
N VAL A 299 -12.49 11.78 34.69
CA VAL A 299 -12.45 12.06 33.24
C VAL A 299 -13.82 11.95 32.61
N LYS A 300 -14.51 10.82 32.72
CA LYS A 300 -15.80 10.60 32.03
C LYS A 300 -16.83 11.72 32.24
N SER A 301 -16.88 12.30 33.44
CA SER A 301 -17.81 13.40 33.76
C SER A 301 -17.45 14.74 33.11
N ASN A 302 -16.18 14.95 32.75
CA ASN A 302 -15.65 16.21 32.19
C ASN A 302 -14.75 15.96 30.96
N GLU A 303 -15.01 14.89 30.20
CA GLU A 303 -14.07 14.31 29.25
C GLU A 303 -13.74 15.28 28.12
N LYS A 304 -14.74 15.97 27.58
CA LYS A 304 -14.57 17.00 26.53
C LYS A 304 -13.55 18.07 26.91
N THR A 305 -13.60 18.56 28.15
CA THR A 305 -12.71 19.63 28.63
C THR A 305 -11.33 19.08 28.99
N LEU A 306 -11.27 17.94 29.68
CA LEU A 306 -10.01 17.36 30.14
C LEU A 306 -9.18 16.73 29.02
N GLU A 307 -9.83 16.15 28.00
CA GLU A 307 -9.17 15.53 26.85
C GLU A 307 -8.84 16.51 25.72
N GLN A 308 -9.41 17.73 25.74
CA GLN A 308 -9.23 18.75 24.70
C GLN A 308 -7.77 18.96 24.23
N PRO A 309 -6.76 19.16 25.12
CA PRO A 309 -5.38 19.36 24.68
C PRO A 309 -4.76 18.11 24.03
N TYR A 310 -5.16 16.91 24.45
CA TYR A 310 -4.64 15.65 23.91
C TYR A 310 -5.27 15.32 22.56
N ILE A 311 -6.56 15.61 22.40
CA ILE A 311 -7.24 15.56 21.11
C ILE A 311 -6.59 16.53 20.12
N LYS A 312 -6.28 17.76 20.54
CA LYS A 312 -5.57 18.72 19.69
C LYS A 312 -4.22 18.19 19.21
N ASN A 313 -3.42 17.62 20.12
CA ASN A 313 -2.15 17.00 19.77
C ASN A 313 -2.30 15.86 18.76
N ASN A 314 -3.32 15.01 18.95
CA ASN A 314 -3.65 13.95 18.02
C ASN A 314 -4.01 14.50 16.64
N ILE A 315 -4.89 15.52 16.55
CA ILE A 315 -5.28 16.16 15.29
C ILE A 315 -4.05 16.72 14.56
N ASP A 316 -3.27 17.55 15.24
CA ASP A 316 -2.12 18.25 14.64
C ASP A 316 -1.06 17.26 14.16
N LEU A 317 -0.72 16.26 14.99
CA LEU A 317 0.34 15.29 14.67
C LEU A 317 -0.12 14.23 13.67
N THR A 318 -1.39 13.83 13.66
CA THR A 318 -1.92 12.94 12.62
C THR A 318 -1.91 13.64 11.26
N ARG A 319 -2.43 14.88 11.20
CA ARG A 319 -2.41 15.66 9.97
C ARG A 319 -0.99 15.84 9.45
N LYS A 320 -0.04 16.18 10.33
CA LYS A 320 1.37 16.31 9.95
C LYS A 320 1.97 14.98 9.49
N ALA A 321 1.70 13.88 10.18
CA ALA A 321 2.27 12.58 9.84
C ALA A 321 1.79 12.01 8.50
N PHE A 322 0.61 12.40 8.03
CA PHE A 322 0.06 12.05 6.71
C PHE A 322 0.20 13.17 5.67
N ALA A 323 0.93 14.25 5.97
CA ALA A 323 1.11 15.42 5.11
C ALA A 323 -0.21 16.09 4.69
N LEU A 324 -1.18 16.18 5.62
CA LEU A 324 -2.48 16.85 5.49
C LEU A 324 -2.50 18.21 6.20
N ASP A 325 -1.40 18.64 6.79
CA ASP A 325 -1.25 19.96 7.41
C ASP A 325 -1.22 21.10 6.37
N ASP A 326 -0.71 20.81 5.17
CA ASP A 326 -0.67 21.74 4.02
C ASP A 326 -1.72 21.33 2.96
N ILE A 327 -2.96 21.76 3.18
CA ILE A 327 -4.08 21.61 2.24
C ILE A 327 -4.69 22.98 2.03
N GLU A 328 -4.78 23.40 0.77
CA GLU A 328 -5.50 24.61 0.40
C GLU A 328 -7.01 24.31 0.45
N ILE A 329 -7.71 24.91 1.42
CA ILE A 329 -9.16 24.74 1.57
C ILE A 329 -9.84 25.91 0.87
N ARG A 330 -10.82 25.61 0.01
CA ARG A 330 -11.64 26.60 -0.67
C ARG A 330 -13.11 26.24 -0.56
N ASP A 331 -13.95 27.24 -0.36
CA ASP A 331 -15.39 27.06 -0.46
C ASP A 331 -15.78 27.10 -1.95
N PHE A 332 -16.56 26.12 -2.39
CA PHE A 332 -17.03 25.99 -3.75
C PHE A 332 -18.54 26.26 -3.78
N ASP A 333 -18.89 27.53 -3.93
CA ASP A 333 -20.28 27.96 -4.04
C ASP A 333 -20.86 27.52 -5.40
N ILE A 334 -21.90 26.69 -5.36
CA ILE A 334 -22.57 26.16 -6.54
C ILE A 334 -23.63 27.14 -7.02
N LYS A 335 -23.34 27.80 -8.15
CA LYS A 335 -24.23 28.78 -8.80
C LYS A 335 -25.03 28.19 -9.96
N ASN A 336 -24.56 27.13 -10.60
CA ASN A 336 -25.20 26.50 -11.77
C ASN A 336 -25.53 27.52 -12.88
N ASP A 337 -24.56 28.37 -13.22
CA ASP A 337 -24.66 29.45 -14.22
C ASP A 337 -23.75 29.27 -15.45
N LEU A 338 -23.27 28.05 -15.72
CA LEU A 338 -22.44 27.74 -16.90
C LEU A 338 -23.12 28.19 -18.19
N GLN A 339 -22.36 28.92 -18.99
CA GLN A 339 -22.69 29.31 -20.35
C GLN A 339 -21.90 28.47 -21.36
N LYS A 340 -22.36 28.46 -22.61
CA LYS A 340 -21.64 27.81 -23.71
C LYS A 340 -20.18 28.26 -23.82
N GLN A 341 -19.93 29.56 -23.61
CA GLN A 341 -18.58 30.12 -23.65
C GLN A 341 -17.66 29.48 -22.60
N ASP A 342 -18.19 29.12 -21.43
CA ASP A 342 -17.40 28.51 -20.35
C ASP A 342 -16.91 27.11 -20.73
N ILE A 343 -17.73 26.38 -21.49
CA ILE A 343 -17.34 25.09 -22.04
C ILE A 343 -16.25 25.24 -23.10
N VAL A 344 -16.34 26.28 -23.93
CA VAL A 344 -15.31 26.61 -24.93
C VAL A 344 -13.99 27.02 -24.24
N ASP A 345 -14.05 27.82 -23.19
CA ASP A 345 -12.90 28.28 -22.40
C ASP A 345 -12.23 27.16 -21.59
N ASN A 346 -12.95 26.05 -21.39
CA ASN A 346 -12.48 24.83 -20.71
C ASN A 346 -12.41 23.63 -21.66
N LYS A 347 -12.33 23.88 -22.97
CA LYS A 347 -12.37 22.83 -23.99
C LYS A 347 -11.33 21.74 -23.79
N ALA A 348 -10.12 22.06 -23.36
CA ALA A 348 -9.09 21.05 -23.12
C ALA A 348 -9.40 20.15 -21.90
N SER A 349 -10.19 20.60 -20.93
CA SER A 349 -10.69 19.72 -19.86
C SER A 349 -11.74 18.76 -20.42
N ILE A 350 -12.68 19.28 -21.21
CA ILE A 350 -13.74 18.50 -21.87
C ILE A 350 -13.16 17.47 -22.84
N ASP A 351 -12.20 17.88 -23.66
CA ASP A 351 -11.50 17.02 -24.61
C ASP A 351 -10.59 16.01 -23.89
N ASN A 352 -10.41 16.07 -22.58
CA ASN A 352 -9.70 15.04 -21.80
C ASN A 352 -10.62 14.26 -20.85
N VAL A 353 -11.93 14.52 -20.86
CA VAL A 353 -12.87 13.72 -20.08
C VAL A 353 -12.84 12.29 -20.60
N ARG A 354 -12.58 11.38 -19.67
CA ARG A 354 -12.42 9.97 -19.97
C ARG A 354 -13.78 9.31 -20.22
N ILE A 355 -13.90 8.70 -21.39
CA ILE A 355 -15.03 7.83 -21.76
C ILE A 355 -14.64 6.35 -21.73
N ASN A 356 -13.34 6.05 -21.86
CA ASN A 356 -12.79 4.71 -21.70
C ASN A 356 -12.50 4.39 -20.23
N SER A 357 -13.02 3.31 -19.68
CA SER A 357 -12.79 2.89 -18.28
C SER A 357 -11.73 1.79 -18.22
N PHE A 358 -10.99 1.71 -17.10
CA PHE A 358 -9.81 0.82 -16.98
C PHE A 358 -10.10 -0.64 -17.30
N LYS A 359 -11.08 -1.24 -16.60
CA LYS A 359 -11.40 -2.67 -16.74
C LYS A 359 -11.92 -3.04 -18.15
N PRO A 360 -12.92 -2.34 -18.72
CA PRO A 360 -13.33 -2.54 -20.12
C PRO A 360 -12.17 -2.43 -21.12
N THR A 361 -11.27 -1.45 -20.93
CA THR A 361 -10.12 -1.25 -21.81
C THR A 361 -9.16 -2.43 -21.74
N LEU A 362 -8.82 -2.91 -20.54
CA LEU A 362 -7.94 -4.07 -20.35
C LEU A 362 -8.53 -5.36 -20.96
N GLU A 363 -9.84 -5.59 -20.79
CA GLU A 363 -10.55 -6.71 -21.41
C GLU A 363 -10.46 -6.63 -22.93
N PHE A 364 -10.68 -5.44 -23.50
CA PHE A 364 -10.55 -5.23 -24.94
C PHE A 364 -9.13 -5.47 -25.45
N TYR A 365 -8.12 -4.92 -24.77
CA TYR A 365 -6.71 -5.10 -25.12
C TYR A 365 -6.32 -6.58 -25.18
N ASN A 366 -6.71 -7.35 -24.15
CA ASN A 366 -6.43 -8.78 -24.09
C ASN A 366 -7.17 -9.59 -25.17
N GLN A 367 -8.27 -9.08 -25.71
CA GLN A 367 -9.02 -9.76 -26.76
C GLN A 367 -8.48 -9.45 -28.17
N VAL A 368 -8.09 -8.21 -28.45
CA VAL A 368 -7.79 -7.77 -29.83
C VAL A 368 -6.31 -7.49 -30.11
N GLN A 369 -5.48 -7.28 -29.08
CA GLN A 369 -4.11 -6.79 -29.24
C GLN A 369 -3.03 -7.77 -28.73
N ILE A 370 -3.41 -8.94 -28.22
CA ILE A 370 -2.45 -9.99 -27.86
C ILE A 370 -1.82 -10.64 -29.09
N ILE A 371 -2.57 -10.78 -30.20
CA ILE A 371 -2.16 -11.32 -31.51
C ILE A 371 -1.76 -12.82 -31.49
N ARG A 372 -1.18 -13.29 -30.40
CA ARG A 372 -0.83 -14.68 -30.09
C ARG A 372 -1.18 -14.98 -28.64
N TYR A 373 -1.57 -16.23 -28.37
CA TYR A 373 -2.12 -16.67 -27.09
C TYR A 373 -1.15 -16.57 -25.89
N TYR A 374 0.15 -16.47 -26.14
CA TYR A 374 1.19 -16.33 -25.11
C TYR A 374 1.49 -14.87 -24.74
N TYR A 375 0.92 -13.89 -25.44
CA TYR A 375 1.01 -12.50 -25.03
C TYR A 375 -0.17 -12.13 -24.15
N THR A 376 0.07 -11.23 -23.20
CA THR A 376 -0.95 -10.70 -22.29
C THR A 376 -0.63 -9.27 -21.92
N PHE A 377 -1.66 -8.52 -21.54
CA PHE A 377 -1.54 -7.24 -20.86
C PHE A 377 -1.91 -7.44 -19.39
N ASN A 378 -1.01 -7.10 -18.48
CA ASN A 378 -1.21 -7.26 -17.04
C ASN A 378 -2.28 -6.28 -16.53
N ASP A 379 -2.17 -5.03 -16.96
CA ASP A 379 -2.94 -3.89 -16.51
C ASP A 379 -3.04 -2.82 -17.62
N VAL A 380 -3.67 -1.68 -17.30
CA VAL A 380 -3.73 -0.49 -18.17
C VAL A 380 -3.39 0.72 -17.32
N ASP A 381 -2.34 1.41 -17.73
CA ASP A 381 -1.82 2.63 -17.14
C ASP A 381 -2.47 3.87 -17.72
N ILE A 382 -2.50 4.95 -16.94
CA ILE A 382 -3.02 6.27 -17.37
C ILE A 382 -1.98 7.36 -17.26
N ASP A 383 -1.67 8.05 -18.37
CA ASP A 383 -0.70 9.15 -18.34
C ASP A 383 -1.12 10.34 -19.20
N ARG A 384 -0.30 11.39 -19.17
CA ARG A 384 -0.36 12.54 -20.06
C ARG A 384 0.76 12.52 -21.09
N TYR A 385 0.42 12.80 -22.34
CA TYR A 385 1.38 13.00 -23.43
C TYR A 385 0.98 14.20 -24.28
N ASN A 386 1.98 14.87 -24.86
CA ASN A 386 1.75 15.85 -25.90
C ASN A 386 1.72 15.15 -27.26
N ILE A 387 0.52 14.90 -27.78
CA ILE A 387 0.27 14.26 -29.07
C ILE A 387 -0.18 15.34 -30.06
N ASP A 388 0.62 15.57 -31.09
CA ASP A 388 0.37 16.56 -32.14
C ASP A 388 0.09 17.98 -31.61
N GLY A 389 0.83 18.40 -30.59
CA GLY A 389 0.71 19.73 -29.97
C GLY A 389 -0.43 19.85 -28.95
N LYS A 390 -1.21 18.78 -28.72
CA LYS A 390 -2.30 18.74 -27.75
C LYS A 390 -1.92 17.92 -26.53
N TYR A 391 -2.23 18.46 -25.35
CA TYR A 391 -2.08 17.75 -24.09
C TYR A 391 -3.22 16.76 -23.93
N ASN A 392 -2.91 15.47 -24.09
CA ASN A 392 -3.88 14.38 -24.07
C ASN A 392 -3.60 13.44 -22.90
N GLN A 393 -4.67 13.01 -22.24
CA GLN A 393 -4.65 11.86 -21.37
C GLN A 393 -4.80 10.58 -22.21
N VAL A 394 -3.97 9.59 -21.93
CA VAL A 394 -3.92 8.33 -22.68
C VAL A 394 -3.94 7.15 -21.74
N PHE A 395 -4.48 6.05 -22.23
CA PHE A 395 -4.26 4.73 -21.68
C PHE A 395 -3.15 4.02 -22.43
N LEU A 396 -2.32 3.30 -21.69
CA LEU A 396 -1.18 2.57 -22.22
C LEU A 396 -1.03 1.23 -21.50
N ALA A 397 -0.55 0.21 -22.21
CA ALA A 397 -0.29 -1.10 -21.62
C ALA A 397 0.88 -1.79 -22.30
N ALA A 398 1.66 -2.50 -21.49
CA ALA A 398 2.83 -3.27 -21.91
C ALA A 398 2.41 -4.67 -22.39
N ARG A 399 2.84 -5.07 -23.59
CA ARG A 399 2.58 -6.43 -24.11
C ARG A 399 3.66 -7.38 -23.59
N GLU A 400 3.34 -8.13 -22.55
CA GLU A 400 4.25 -9.09 -21.92
C GLU A 400 3.95 -10.54 -22.34
N ILE A 401 4.90 -11.45 -22.09
CA ILE A 401 4.71 -12.88 -22.34
C ILE A 401 4.22 -13.56 -21.06
N ASP A 402 3.12 -14.30 -21.16
CA ASP A 402 2.71 -15.30 -20.18
C ASP A 402 3.43 -16.62 -20.47
N THR A 403 4.44 -16.93 -19.64
CA THR A 403 5.26 -18.14 -19.80
C THR A 403 4.53 -19.42 -19.45
N GLU A 404 3.42 -19.35 -18.71
CA GLU A 404 2.61 -20.54 -18.38
C GLU A 404 1.71 -20.95 -19.54
N ALA A 405 1.30 -19.99 -20.38
CA ALA A 405 0.47 -20.24 -21.56
C ALA A 405 1.22 -20.93 -22.71
N LEU A 406 2.56 -21.00 -22.69
CA LEU A 406 3.39 -21.55 -23.77
C LEU A 406 3.03 -23.01 -24.08
N ASN A 407 2.87 -23.35 -25.37
CA ASN A 407 2.65 -24.73 -25.80
C ASN A 407 3.45 -25.05 -27.09
N PRO A 408 4.44 -25.97 -27.06
CA PRO A 408 4.87 -26.73 -25.88
C PRO A 408 5.68 -25.87 -24.90
N ASN A 409 5.44 -26.05 -23.59
CA ASN A 409 6.19 -25.35 -22.54
C ASN A 409 7.53 -26.06 -22.24
N THR A 410 8.41 -26.13 -23.23
CA THR A 410 9.74 -26.74 -23.05
C THR A 410 10.70 -25.76 -22.36
N TRP A 411 11.73 -26.30 -21.71
CA TRP A 411 12.79 -25.48 -21.10
C TRP A 411 13.43 -24.50 -22.09
N GLN A 412 13.68 -24.93 -23.33
CA GLN A 412 14.24 -24.06 -24.39
C GLN A 412 13.26 -22.94 -24.76
N ASN A 413 11.97 -23.25 -24.90
CA ASN A 413 10.95 -22.23 -25.20
C ASN A 413 10.88 -21.19 -24.09
N ARG A 414 10.79 -21.64 -22.83
CA ARG A 414 10.63 -20.76 -21.66
C ARG A 414 11.86 -19.90 -21.37
N HIS A 415 13.08 -20.42 -21.58
CA HIS A 415 14.29 -19.75 -21.11
C HIS A 415 15.23 -19.23 -22.20
N LEU A 416 15.14 -19.72 -23.46
CA LEU A 416 16.04 -19.31 -24.55
C LEU A 416 15.34 -18.62 -25.72
N ILE A 417 14.07 -18.96 -25.98
CA ILE A 417 13.33 -18.45 -27.15
C ILE A 417 12.41 -17.31 -26.75
N TYR A 418 11.43 -17.54 -25.86
CA TYR A 418 10.46 -16.55 -25.43
C TYR A 418 11.01 -15.74 -24.25
N THR A 419 12.00 -14.89 -24.53
CA THR A 419 12.77 -14.19 -23.49
C THR A 419 12.19 -12.84 -23.07
N HIS A 420 11.35 -12.20 -23.88
CA HIS A 420 10.86 -10.83 -23.65
C HIS A 420 9.49 -10.57 -24.26
N GLY A 421 8.73 -9.68 -23.64
CA GLY A 421 7.53 -9.06 -24.23
C GLY A 421 7.89 -8.10 -25.37
N PHE A 422 6.90 -7.68 -26.15
CA PHE A 422 7.15 -6.85 -27.32
C PHE A 422 5.99 -5.90 -27.63
N GLY A 423 6.23 -4.61 -27.46
CA GLY A 423 5.29 -3.55 -27.81
C GLY A 423 4.57 -2.94 -26.62
N ALA A 424 3.99 -1.78 -26.89
CA ALA A 424 3.00 -1.15 -26.05
C ALA A 424 1.78 -0.82 -26.91
N VAL A 425 0.61 -0.82 -26.29
CA VAL A 425 -0.65 -0.40 -26.91
C VAL A 425 -1.07 0.90 -26.24
N MET A 426 -1.59 1.85 -27.02
CA MET A 426 -2.01 3.16 -26.51
C MET A 426 -3.29 3.62 -27.20
N ASN A 427 -4.23 4.16 -26.42
CA ASN A 427 -5.42 4.85 -26.90
C ASN A 427 -5.64 6.16 -26.13
N LYS A 428 -6.33 7.12 -26.74
CA LYS A 428 -6.77 8.33 -26.00
C LYS A 428 -7.95 7.97 -25.10
N VAL A 429 -8.01 8.53 -23.90
CA VAL A 429 -9.07 8.19 -22.94
C VAL A 429 -10.46 8.70 -23.34
N ASN A 430 -10.50 9.72 -24.21
CA ASN A 430 -11.68 10.44 -24.66
C ASN A 430 -12.20 9.99 -26.05
N SER A 431 -11.59 8.95 -26.66
CA SER A 431 -11.89 8.54 -28.05
C SER A 431 -12.27 7.06 -28.15
N VAL A 432 -13.32 6.77 -28.92
CA VAL A 432 -13.73 5.41 -29.28
C VAL A 432 -14.07 5.35 -30.77
N THR A 433 -14.05 4.15 -31.36
CA THR A 433 -14.51 3.90 -32.73
C THR A 433 -16.03 4.03 -32.84
N SER A 434 -16.56 3.96 -34.08
CA SER A 434 -18.02 3.91 -34.34
C SER A 434 -18.73 2.77 -33.61
N GLU A 435 -18.02 1.69 -33.32
CA GLU A 435 -18.53 0.52 -32.62
C GLU A 435 -18.49 0.69 -31.09
N GLY A 436 -17.80 1.71 -30.57
CA GLY A 436 -17.65 1.94 -29.13
C GLY A 436 -16.40 1.33 -28.52
N GLN A 437 -15.42 0.96 -29.35
CA GLN A 437 -14.17 0.34 -28.91
C GLN A 437 -13.08 1.40 -28.69
N PRO A 438 -12.12 1.21 -27.75
CA PRO A 438 -10.97 2.11 -27.60
C PRO A 438 -10.25 2.43 -28.92
N ASP A 439 -10.09 3.72 -29.23
CA ASP A 439 -9.46 4.18 -30.46
C ASP A 439 -7.93 4.26 -30.34
N PHE A 440 -7.25 3.25 -30.89
CA PHE A 440 -5.81 3.09 -30.78
C PHE A 440 -5.00 4.11 -31.59
N VAL A 441 -4.00 4.69 -30.92
CA VAL A 441 -2.95 5.54 -31.50
C VAL A 441 -1.60 4.81 -31.64
N ILE A 442 -1.36 3.79 -30.80
CA ILE A 442 -0.26 2.82 -30.94
C ILE A 442 -0.84 1.42 -30.80
N LYS A 443 -0.59 0.52 -31.75
CA LYS A 443 -1.15 -0.85 -31.75
C LYS A 443 -0.33 -1.84 -32.57
N ASP A 444 -0.76 -3.09 -32.58
CA ASP A 444 -0.28 -4.19 -33.41
C ASP A 444 1.15 -4.67 -33.09
N ILE A 445 1.65 -5.62 -33.89
CA ILE A 445 3.01 -6.18 -33.80
C ILE A 445 3.59 -6.40 -35.22
N PRO A 446 4.72 -5.76 -35.59
CA PRO A 446 5.43 -4.72 -34.84
C PRO A 446 4.56 -3.47 -34.61
N PRO A 447 4.85 -2.64 -33.58
CA PRO A 447 4.04 -1.48 -33.24
C PRO A 447 3.86 -0.52 -34.43
N TYR A 448 2.60 -0.33 -34.84
CA TYR A 448 2.18 0.75 -35.70
C TYR A 448 1.84 1.96 -34.83
N ASN A 449 2.41 3.12 -35.16
CA ASN A 449 2.35 4.31 -34.33
C ASN A 449 1.93 5.52 -35.17
N LYS A 450 0.78 6.11 -34.82
CA LYS A 450 0.22 7.30 -35.48
C LYS A 450 0.66 8.62 -34.83
N THR A 451 1.46 8.56 -33.76
CA THR A 451 1.83 9.72 -32.93
C THR A 451 3.29 10.14 -33.15
N ASN A 452 3.66 11.29 -32.59
CA ASN A 452 5.04 11.77 -32.48
C ASN A 452 5.89 11.04 -31.41
N ILE A 453 5.31 10.15 -30.60
CA ILE A 453 6.00 9.45 -29.51
C ILE A 453 6.89 8.36 -30.09
N LYS A 454 8.21 8.41 -29.93
CA LYS A 454 9.12 7.40 -30.51
C LYS A 454 9.11 6.12 -29.68
N LEU A 455 8.88 4.98 -30.34
CA LEU A 455 9.00 3.62 -29.76
C LEU A 455 9.85 2.73 -30.69
N THR A 456 11.15 2.97 -30.72
CA THR A 456 12.09 2.29 -31.64
C THR A 456 12.54 0.92 -31.13
N ASN A 457 12.64 0.73 -29.82
CA ASN A 457 12.96 -0.55 -29.19
C ASN A 457 11.85 -0.94 -28.20
N PRO A 458 10.83 -1.66 -28.67
CA PRO A 458 9.64 -2.00 -27.87
C PRO A 458 9.81 -3.24 -26.97
N ARG A 459 11.04 -3.72 -26.76
CA ARG A 459 11.30 -4.99 -26.05
C ARG A 459 11.18 -4.83 -24.54
N ILE A 460 10.59 -5.85 -23.90
CA ILE A 460 10.32 -5.87 -22.46
C ILE A 460 10.95 -7.13 -21.87
N TYR A 461 12.24 -7.04 -21.55
CA TYR A 461 12.95 -8.07 -20.79
C TYR A 461 12.63 -7.98 -19.30
N PHE A 462 12.30 -6.79 -18.80
CA PHE A 462 11.91 -6.50 -17.43
C PHE A 462 10.52 -5.85 -17.44
N GLY A 463 9.57 -6.51 -16.78
CA GLY A 463 8.16 -6.11 -16.70
C GLY A 463 7.47 -6.80 -15.54
N GLU A 464 6.15 -6.71 -15.44
CA GLU A 464 5.38 -7.19 -14.30
C GLU A 464 5.08 -8.69 -14.36
N LYS A 465 5.01 -9.27 -15.57
CA LYS A 465 4.84 -10.72 -15.78
C LYS A 465 6.16 -11.48 -15.91
N THR A 466 7.30 -10.80 -15.91
CA THR A 466 8.63 -11.41 -16.10
C THR A 466 9.17 -12.15 -14.86
N ASN A 467 8.48 -13.21 -14.43
CA ASN A 467 8.81 -13.95 -13.18
C ASN A 467 9.92 -15.01 -13.36
N ASP A 468 10.16 -15.46 -14.60
CA ASP A 468 11.17 -16.48 -14.90
C ASP A 468 12.53 -15.90 -15.25
N TYR A 469 13.58 -16.69 -15.03
CA TYR A 469 14.91 -16.38 -15.57
C TYR A 469 14.96 -16.64 -17.08
N VAL A 470 15.84 -15.94 -17.79
CA VAL A 470 16.15 -16.22 -19.20
C VAL A 470 17.65 -16.26 -19.43
N ILE A 471 18.07 -16.97 -20.46
CA ILE A 471 19.46 -16.99 -20.91
C ILE A 471 19.52 -16.38 -22.30
N VAL A 472 20.18 -15.24 -22.39
CA VAL A 472 20.34 -14.47 -23.62
C VAL A 472 21.70 -14.73 -24.25
N ASN A 473 21.85 -14.33 -25.53
CA ASN A 473 23.07 -14.52 -26.31
C ASN A 473 23.49 -16.00 -26.41
N THR A 474 22.52 -16.87 -26.67
CA THR A 474 22.73 -18.31 -26.90
C THR A 474 23.01 -18.61 -28.38
N LYS A 475 23.11 -19.88 -28.77
CA LYS A 475 23.14 -20.27 -30.19
C LYS A 475 21.78 -20.12 -30.87
N ILE A 476 20.71 -20.25 -30.09
CA ILE A 476 19.34 -20.07 -30.55
C ILE A 476 19.01 -18.58 -30.47
N ASN A 477 18.46 -18.02 -31.55
CA ASN A 477 18.01 -16.63 -31.52
C ASN A 477 16.70 -16.53 -30.72
N GLU A 478 16.53 -15.41 -30.04
CA GLU A 478 15.35 -15.12 -29.25
C GLU A 478 14.19 -14.80 -30.19
N PHE A 479 12.98 -15.22 -29.84
CA PHE A 479 11.77 -14.81 -30.54
C PHE A 479 11.51 -13.32 -30.29
N ASP A 480 11.22 -12.57 -31.35
CA ASP A 480 10.93 -11.13 -31.29
C ASP A 480 9.43 -10.89 -31.50
N TYR A 481 8.93 -11.22 -32.68
CA TYR A 481 7.50 -11.14 -33.02
C TYR A 481 7.17 -12.03 -34.23
N PRO A 482 5.89 -12.43 -34.41
CA PRO A 482 5.50 -13.25 -35.54
C PRO A 482 5.45 -12.42 -36.84
N LYS A 483 5.88 -13.00 -37.96
CA LYS A 483 5.72 -12.46 -39.32
C LYS A 483 5.05 -13.56 -40.17
N GLU A 484 4.19 -13.19 -41.13
CA GLU A 484 3.37 -14.10 -41.98
C GLU A 484 3.73 -15.60 -41.90
N ASP A 485 4.81 -16.03 -42.56
CA ASP A 485 5.26 -17.44 -42.60
C ASP A 485 6.52 -17.73 -41.76
N SER A 486 7.02 -16.77 -40.97
CA SER A 486 8.27 -16.94 -40.21
C SER A 486 8.32 -16.08 -38.94
N ASN A 487 9.21 -16.41 -38.00
CA ASN A 487 9.38 -15.56 -36.83
C ASN A 487 10.51 -14.55 -37.04
N LYS A 488 10.26 -13.29 -36.69
CA LYS A 488 11.36 -12.36 -36.51
C LYS A 488 12.08 -12.76 -35.22
N THR A 489 13.41 -12.74 -35.28
CA THR A 489 14.25 -13.11 -34.14
C THR A 489 15.18 -11.96 -33.77
N ASN A 490 15.60 -11.96 -32.51
CA ASN A 490 16.50 -10.98 -31.93
C ASN A 490 17.70 -11.67 -31.28
N LYS A 491 18.80 -10.91 -31.14
CA LYS A 491 19.88 -11.24 -30.22
C LYS A 491 20.01 -10.09 -29.23
N TYR A 492 20.00 -10.41 -27.94
CA TYR A 492 20.09 -9.39 -26.90
C TYR A 492 21.35 -8.53 -27.03
N ASN A 493 21.15 -7.24 -27.30
CA ASN A 493 22.21 -6.25 -27.46
C ASN A 493 22.41 -5.39 -26.19
N GLY A 494 21.68 -5.66 -25.12
CA GLY A 494 21.83 -4.97 -23.84
C GLY A 494 22.99 -5.50 -23.00
N HIS A 495 23.25 -4.85 -21.87
CA HIS A 495 24.34 -5.20 -20.97
C HIS A 495 23.92 -6.13 -19.83
N ALA A 496 22.62 -6.22 -19.51
CA ALA A 496 22.12 -7.01 -18.40
C ALA A 496 22.55 -8.49 -18.39
N GLY A 497 22.59 -9.07 -17.20
CA GLY A 497 22.76 -10.50 -16.95
C GLY A 497 24.16 -10.93 -16.53
N ILE A 498 24.22 -12.09 -15.85
CA ILE A 498 25.44 -12.70 -15.32
C ILE A 498 26.02 -13.64 -16.38
N LYS A 499 27.31 -13.49 -16.70
CA LYS A 499 27.99 -14.35 -17.69
C LYS A 499 27.93 -15.84 -17.31
N MET A 500 27.61 -16.70 -18.26
CA MET A 500 27.44 -18.16 -18.07
C MET A 500 28.75 -18.93 -18.28
N ASN A 501 29.76 -18.59 -17.49
CA ASN A 501 30.98 -19.41 -17.39
C ASN A 501 30.69 -20.77 -16.70
N PHE A 502 31.64 -21.70 -16.76
CA PHE A 502 31.45 -23.05 -16.20
C PHE A 502 31.00 -23.05 -14.73
N LEU A 503 31.61 -22.20 -13.90
CA LEU A 503 31.25 -22.08 -12.49
C LEU A 503 29.81 -21.59 -12.30
N ASN A 504 29.40 -20.54 -13.02
CA ASN A 504 28.04 -20.01 -12.94
C ASN A 504 27.02 -21.03 -13.48
N LYS A 505 27.35 -21.79 -14.52
CA LYS A 505 26.50 -22.90 -14.98
C LYS A 505 26.26 -23.92 -13.86
N VAL A 506 27.29 -24.33 -13.13
CA VAL A 506 27.16 -25.25 -11.98
C VAL A 506 26.32 -24.61 -10.87
N LEU A 507 26.60 -23.35 -10.51
CA LEU A 507 25.85 -22.64 -9.46
C LEU A 507 24.35 -22.54 -9.79
N PHE A 508 24.00 -22.16 -11.02
CA PHE A 508 22.61 -22.05 -11.45
C PHE A 508 21.95 -23.42 -11.63
N ALA A 509 22.68 -24.45 -12.08
CA ALA A 509 22.16 -25.81 -12.13
C ALA A 509 21.69 -26.30 -10.76
N ILE A 510 22.47 -26.01 -9.72
CA ILE A 510 22.11 -26.38 -8.34
C ILE A 510 21.01 -25.47 -7.80
N ASN A 511 21.13 -24.14 -7.95
CA ASN A 511 20.18 -23.18 -7.41
C ASN A 511 18.77 -23.34 -8.01
N LYS A 512 18.68 -23.54 -9.33
CA LYS A 512 17.43 -23.72 -10.06
C LYS A 512 17.01 -25.19 -10.14
N LYS A 513 17.82 -26.11 -9.61
CA LYS A 513 17.61 -27.57 -9.64
C LYS A 513 17.37 -28.07 -11.07
N ASP A 514 18.19 -27.59 -11.99
CA ASP A 514 18.00 -27.81 -13.42
C ASP A 514 19.32 -28.18 -14.10
N ILE A 515 19.41 -29.40 -14.62
CA ILE A 515 20.63 -29.92 -15.22
C ILE A 515 20.90 -29.32 -16.62
N ASN A 516 19.91 -28.69 -17.25
CA ASN A 516 20.02 -28.13 -18.60
C ASN A 516 21.08 -27.03 -18.70
N PHE A 517 21.36 -26.31 -17.61
CA PHE A 517 22.45 -25.34 -17.54
C PHE A 517 23.83 -25.93 -17.88
N LEU A 518 24.03 -27.23 -17.60
CA LEU A 518 25.27 -27.96 -17.86
C LEU A 518 25.23 -28.73 -19.17
N LEU A 519 24.08 -29.30 -19.52
CA LEU A 519 23.95 -30.20 -20.68
C LEU A 519 23.59 -29.50 -22.00
N SER A 520 22.93 -28.33 -21.95
CA SER A 520 22.55 -27.61 -23.16
C SER A 520 23.76 -27.10 -23.93
N LYS A 521 23.88 -27.52 -25.19
CA LYS A 521 24.93 -27.06 -26.13
C LYS A 521 24.65 -25.65 -26.69
N ASP A 522 23.48 -25.08 -26.39
CA ASP A 522 23.07 -23.75 -26.86
C ASP A 522 23.65 -22.64 -25.99
N ILE A 523 23.92 -22.93 -24.71
CA ILE A 523 24.54 -21.99 -23.77
C ILE A 523 26.05 -21.90 -24.04
N LYS A 524 26.48 -20.76 -24.58
CA LYS A 524 27.89 -20.46 -24.85
C LYS A 524 28.57 -19.81 -23.62
N LYS A 525 29.89 -19.56 -23.73
CA LYS A 525 30.66 -18.85 -22.68
C LYS A 525 30.29 -17.36 -22.57
N ASP A 526 29.84 -16.76 -23.67
CA ASP A 526 29.38 -15.37 -23.78
C ASP A 526 27.90 -15.18 -23.45
N SER A 527 27.13 -16.27 -23.33
CA SER A 527 25.73 -16.22 -22.91
C SER A 527 25.61 -15.61 -21.51
N LYS A 528 24.49 -14.96 -21.24
CA LYS A 528 24.21 -14.33 -19.94
C LYS A 528 22.87 -14.82 -19.40
N ILE A 529 22.80 -15.08 -18.10
CA ILE A 529 21.52 -15.34 -17.41
C ILE A 529 20.99 -14.05 -16.80
N ILE A 530 19.73 -13.74 -17.07
CA ILE A 530 19.01 -12.61 -16.47
C ILE A 530 18.03 -13.18 -15.44
N ILE A 531 18.10 -12.67 -14.21
CA ILE A 531 17.27 -13.09 -13.06
C ILE A 531 16.69 -11.87 -12.33
N ASN A 532 15.64 -12.10 -11.51
CA ASN A 532 14.89 -11.05 -10.82
C ASN A 532 14.45 -9.98 -11.83
N ARG A 533 13.66 -10.41 -12.81
CA ARG A 533 13.21 -9.60 -13.94
C ARG A 533 11.93 -8.85 -13.61
N ASN A 534 11.04 -9.46 -12.81
CA ASN A 534 9.90 -8.80 -12.21
C ASN A 534 10.35 -7.50 -11.54
N ILE A 535 9.85 -6.36 -12.04
CA ILE A 535 10.31 -5.03 -11.66
C ILE A 535 10.07 -4.74 -10.17
N VAL A 536 8.94 -5.18 -9.61
CA VAL A 536 8.59 -4.96 -8.21
C VAL A 536 9.49 -5.79 -7.30
N GLU A 537 9.67 -7.09 -7.60
CA GLU A 537 10.55 -7.95 -6.83
C GLU A 537 12.01 -7.50 -6.91
N ARG A 538 12.45 -7.05 -8.09
CA ARG A 538 13.80 -6.53 -8.34
C ARG A 538 14.10 -5.34 -7.46
N VAL A 539 13.22 -4.35 -7.45
CA VAL A 539 13.37 -3.13 -6.66
C VAL A 539 13.29 -3.44 -5.16
N LYS A 540 12.34 -4.26 -4.71
CA LYS A 540 12.25 -4.75 -3.33
C LYS A 540 13.50 -5.49 -2.88
N LYS A 541 14.14 -6.26 -3.77
CA LYS A 541 15.38 -6.98 -3.47
C LYS A 541 16.56 -6.03 -3.32
N ILE A 542 16.63 -4.95 -4.10
CA ILE A 542 17.69 -3.92 -4.00
C ILE A 542 17.52 -3.09 -2.72
N ALA A 543 16.32 -2.58 -2.47
CA ALA A 543 16.01 -1.69 -1.35
C ALA A 543 14.81 -2.21 -0.53
N PRO A 544 14.99 -3.26 0.29
CA PRO A 544 13.90 -3.88 1.06
C PRO A 544 13.41 -3.04 2.24
N PHE A 545 14.04 -1.90 2.51
CA PHE A 545 13.73 -0.99 3.61
C PHE A 545 12.74 0.12 3.24
N LEU A 546 12.37 0.21 1.95
CA LEU A 546 11.28 1.04 1.45
C LEU A 546 10.02 0.19 1.29
N THR A 547 8.86 0.83 1.43
CA THR A 547 7.59 0.27 0.96
C THR A 547 7.37 0.76 -0.47
N TYR A 548 6.65 0.02 -1.30
CA TYR A 548 6.43 0.37 -2.71
C TYR A 548 4.95 0.41 -3.01
N ASP A 549 4.58 1.25 -3.97
CA ASP A 549 3.23 1.30 -4.53
C ASP A 549 2.83 -0.06 -5.13
N SER A 550 1.53 -0.32 -5.12
CA SER A 550 0.96 -1.56 -5.63
C SER A 550 0.87 -1.61 -7.15
N ASP A 551 0.88 -0.46 -7.82
CA ASP A 551 0.61 -0.28 -9.26
C ASP A 551 1.76 0.48 -9.95
N PRO A 552 2.86 -0.21 -10.35
CA PRO A 552 3.89 0.36 -11.23
C PRO A 552 3.29 0.87 -12.53
N TYR A 553 3.77 2.01 -13.03
CA TYR A 553 3.29 2.51 -14.32
C TYR A 553 4.39 2.60 -15.37
N MET A 554 4.04 2.26 -16.61
CA MET A 554 4.92 2.39 -17.76
C MET A 554 4.92 3.82 -18.34
N VAL A 555 6.03 4.18 -18.96
CA VAL A 555 6.28 5.44 -19.69
C VAL A 555 7.09 5.12 -20.94
N ILE A 556 6.77 5.74 -22.07
CA ILE A 556 7.56 5.64 -23.29
C ILE A 556 8.46 6.87 -23.37
N TYR A 557 9.77 6.65 -23.24
CA TYR A 557 10.78 7.69 -23.27
C TYR A 557 11.96 7.29 -24.16
N ASN A 558 12.42 8.23 -25.00
CA ASN A 558 13.58 8.08 -25.86
C ASN A 558 13.62 6.76 -26.67
N GLY A 559 12.48 6.33 -27.22
CA GLY A 559 12.40 5.13 -28.04
C GLY A 559 12.28 3.81 -27.26
N LYS A 560 12.22 3.82 -25.94
CA LYS A 560 12.13 2.64 -25.06
C LYS A 560 10.97 2.76 -24.08
N ILE A 561 10.66 1.64 -23.42
CA ILE A 561 9.72 1.58 -22.29
C ILE A 561 10.50 1.66 -20.97
N TYR A 562 9.99 2.46 -20.05
CA TYR A 562 10.47 2.57 -18.68
C TYR A 562 9.31 2.32 -17.73
N TRP A 563 9.61 1.72 -16.58
CA TRP A 563 8.66 1.60 -15.49
C TRP A 563 9.00 2.59 -14.39
N ILE A 564 7.99 3.23 -13.82
CA ILE A 564 8.12 4.10 -12.66
C ILE A 564 7.34 3.49 -11.50
N ILE A 565 8.00 3.36 -10.35
CA ILE A 565 7.43 2.81 -9.13
C ILE A 565 7.60 3.86 -8.02
N ASP A 566 6.50 4.23 -7.39
CA ASP A 566 6.52 5.08 -6.20
C ASP A 566 7.01 4.29 -4.98
N ALA A 567 7.90 4.92 -4.20
CA ALA A 567 8.52 4.30 -3.04
C ALA A 567 8.32 5.16 -1.78
N TYR A 568 7.72 4.53 -0.78
CA TYR A 568 7.32 5.15 0.46
C TYR A 568 8.30 4.89 1.59
N THR A 569 8.49 5.91 2.42
CA THR A 569 8.94 5.69 3.80
C THR A 569 7.74 5.65 4.73
N THR A 570 7.69 4.61 5.55
CA THR A 570 6.60 4.38 6.49
C THR A 570 7.13 4.12 7.89
N THR A 571 6.36 4.46 8.91
CA THR A 571 6.60 4.03 10.29
C THR A 571 5.28 3.97 11.06
N ASN A 572 5.30 3.23 12.17
CA ASN A 572 4.22 3.16 13.16
C ASN A 572 4.62 3.81 14.49
N ARG A 573 5.69 4.61 14.47
CA ARG A 573 6.32 5.24 15.65
C ARG A 573 6.30 6.76 15.60
N TYR A 574 5.32 7.36 14.93
CA TYR A 574 5.06 8.79 15.02
C TYR A 574 4.15 9.08 16.23
N PRO A 575 4.61 9.80 17.27
CA PRO A 575 3.81 10.08 18.48
C PRO A 575 2.46 10.73 18.15
N TYR A 576 1.40 10.37 18.89
CA TYR A 576 0.04 10.93 18.75
C TYR A 576 -0.65 10.76 17.38
N SER A 577 0.04 10.29 16.33
CA SER A 577 -0.61 10.05 15.04
C SER A 577 -1.43 8.77 15.10
N GLU A 578 -2.71 8.86 14.75
CA GLU A 578 -3.61 7.69 14.67
C GLU A 578 -3.11 6.71 13.58
N PRO A 579 -3.03 5.41 13.89
CA PRO A 579 -2.59 4.41 12.93
C PRO A 579 -3.72 3.98 11.98
N TYR A 580 -3.41 3.95 10.68
CA TYR A 580 -4.24 3.39 9.61
C TYR A 580 -3.44 2.25 8.96
N ASP A 581 -4.00 1.04 8.83
CA ASP A 581 -3.30 -0.13 8.27
C ASP A 581 -1.90 -0.38 8.89
N ASN A 582 -1.79 -0.24 10.21
CA ASN A 582 -0.55 -0.35 11.00
C ASN A 582 0.54 0.70 10.67
N ILE A 583 0.24 1.75 9.90
CA ILE A 583 1.14 2.89 9.68
C ILE A 583 0.56 4.14 10.32
N ASN A 584 1.41 4.99 10.88
CA ASN A 584 1.00 6.30 11.39
C ASN A 584 1.91 7.42 10.91
N TYR A 585 2.61 7.16 9.81
CA TYR A 585 3.40 8.12 9.05
C TYR A 585 3.69 7.51 7.68
N ILE A 586 3.53 8.31 6.63
CA ILE A 586 3.87 7.92 5.26
C ILE A 586 4.28 9.14 4.44
N ARG A 587 5.29 8.96 3.58
CA ARG A 587 5.74 9.95 2.58
C ARG A 587 6.05 9.26 1.27
N ASN A 588 5.71 9.90 0.14
CA ASN A 588 6.24 9.52 -1.18
C ASN A 588 7.67 10.07 -1.33
N SER A 589 8.62 9.39 -0.69
CA SER A 589 9.96 9.92 -0.49
C SER A 589 10.88 9.69 -1.68
N ALA A 590 10.61 8.68 -2.51
CA ALA A 590 11.41 8.40 -3.68
C ALA A 590 10.59 7.83 -4.84
N LYS A 591 11.11 8.01 -6.05
CA LYS A 591 10.63 7.36 -7.27
C LYS A 591 11.70 6.46 -7.84
N VAL A 592 11.30 5.28 -8.30
CA VAL A 592 12.20 4.29 -8.87
C VAL A 592 11.91 4.15 -10.35
N VAL A 593 12.94 4.33 -11.18
CA VAL A 593 12.84 4.18 -12.63
C VAL A 593 13.58 2.91 -13.05
N VAL A 594 12.91 2.05 -13.81
CA VAL A 594 13.44 0.77 -14.30
C VAL A 594 13.40 0.73 -15.83
N ASP A 595 14.54 0.49 -16.48
CA ASP A 595 14.62 0.29 -17.93
C ASP A 595 14.03 -1.09 -18.31
N SER A 596 13.11 -1.16 -19.29
CA SER A 596 12.46 -2.44 -19.67
C SER A 596 13.39 -3.41 -20.40
N VAL A 597 14.51 -2.96 -20.93
CA VAL A 597 15.46 -3.76 -21.73
C VAL A 597 16.60 -4.22 -20.86
N ASP A 598 17.27 -3.30 -20.17
CA ASP A 598 18.47 -3.58 -19.38
C ASP A 598 18.19 -3.80 -17.89
N GLY A 599 17.00 -3.41 -17.40
CA GLY A 599 16.63 -3.59 -16.00
C GLY A 599 17.43 -2.72 -15.05
N ASP A 600 18.08 -1.66 -15.54
CA ASP A 600 18.77 -0.69 -14.70
C ASP A 600 17.76 0.00 -13.79
N VAL A 601 18.06 0.02 -12.50
CA VAL A 601 17.19 0.59 -11.47
C VAL A 601 17.83 1.86 -10.94
N ASN A 602 17.10 2.97 -10.94
CA ASN A 602 17.54 4.24 -10.40
C ASN A 602 16.54 4.77 -9.38
N PHE A 603 17.00 5.05 -8.15
CA PHE A 603 16.17 5.63 -7.08
C PHE A 603 16.42 7.13 -7.00
N TYR A 604 15.37 7.94 -7.13
CA TYR A 604 15.42 9.40 -7.05
C TYR A 604 14.64 9.89 -5.83
N ILE A 605 15.27 10.68 -4.96
CA ILE A 605 14.59 11.26 -3.80
C ILE A 605 13.73 12.43 -4.25
N THR A 606 12.41 12.32 -4.06
CA THR A 606 11.40 13.36 -4.37
C THR A 606 11.03 14.19 -3.15
N ASP A 607 11.00 13.61 -1.95
CA ASP A 607 10.81 14.37 -0.70
C ASP A 607 12.12 14.49 0.08
N LYS A 608 12.85 15.58 -0.17
CA LYS A 608 14.10 15.88 0.54
C LYS A 608 13.89 16.24 2.02
N LYS A 609 12.67 16.59 2.43
CA LYS A 609 12.35 16.97 3.81
C LYS A 609 12.08 15.76 4.70
N ASP A 610 11.81 14.60 4.12
CA ASP A 610 11.56 13.37 4.87
C ASP A 610 12.82 12.89 5.63
N PRO A 611 12.81 12.84 6.98
CA PRO A 611 13.95 12.37 7.76
C PRO A 611 14.25 10.89 7.59
N ILE A 612 13.25 10.07 7.24
CA ILE A 612 13.42 8.62 7.11
C ILE A 612 14.24 8.30 5.86
N ILE A 613 13.91 8.89 4.70
CA ILE A 613 14.68 8.67 3.47
C ILE A 613 16.11 9.20 3.61
N ASN A 614 16.29 10.33 4.31
CA ASN A 614 17.62 10.90 4.58
C ASN A 614 18.46 10.01 5.50
N SER A 615 17.83 9.35 6.49
CA SER A 615 18.50 8.32 7.32
C SER A 615 18.93 7.14 6.44
N TYR A 616 18.07 6.68 5.53
CA TYR A 616 18.39 5.59 4.61
C TYR A 616 19.53 5.95 3.66
N ALA A 617 19.56 7.19 3.15
CA ALA A 617 20.65 7.69 2.31
C ALA A 617 22.00 7.71 3.03
N LYS A 618 22.02 8.01 4.35
CA LYS A 618 23.23 7.90 5.18
C LYS A 618 23.69 6.46 5.39
N ILE A 619 22.74 5.55 5.62
CA ILE A 619 23.02 4.12 5.86
C ILE A 619 23.52 3.44 4.58
N PHE A 620 22.83 3.64 3.47
CA PHE A 620 23.08 2.98 2.19
C PHE A 620 23.66 3.97 1.17
N LYS A 621 24.93 4.35 1.38
CA LYS A 621 25.61 5.32 0.51
C LYS A 621 25.59 4.90 -0.96
N GLY A 622 25.20 5.83 -1.83
CA GLY A 622 25.19 5.66 -3.29
C GLY A 622 23.92 5.03 -3.87
N ILE A 623 22.90 4.73 -3.05
CA ILE A 623 21.63 4.19 -3.57
C ILE A 623 20.74 5.26 -4.22
N PHE A 624 20.67 6.43 -3.61
CA PHE A 624 19.77 7.50 -4.02
C PHE A 624 20.49 8.55 -4.85
N LYS A 625 19.80 9.02 -5.89
CA LYS A 625 20.12 10.19 -6.71
C LYS A 625 19.19 11.34 -6.35
N GLU A 626 19.56 12.56 -6.71
CA GLU A 626 18.64 13.69 -6.55
C GLU A 626 17.56 13.64 -7.63
N GLU A 627 16.35 14.11 -7.32
CA GLU A 627 15.27 14.22 -8.30
C GLU A 627 15.72 14.89 -9.61
N LYS A 628 16.44 16.02 -9.51
CA LYS A 628 16.93 16.79 -10.66
C LYS A 628 17.85 16.00 -11.62
N ASP A 629 18.44 14.90 -11.14
CA ASP A 629 19.31 14.03 -11.93
C ASP A 629 18.49 13.09 -12.84
N ALA A 630 17.19 12.93 -12.57
CA ALA A 630 16.28 12.23 -13.47
C ALA A 630 16.06 13.08 -14.74
N PRO A 631 16.06 12.45 -15.94
CA PRO A 631 15.78 13.15 -17.19
C PRO A 631 14.48 13.95 -17.12
N LYS A 632 14.49 15.19 -17.63
CA LYS A 632 13.36 16.11 -17.53
C LYS A 632 12.07 15.49 -18.05
N GLU A 633 12.12 14.83 -19.20
CA GLU A 633 10.97 14.17 -19.82
C GLU A 633 10.42 13.05 -18.92
N ILE A 634 11.27 12.25 -18.26
CA ILE A 634 10.81 11.25 -17.27
C ILE A 634 10.15 11.93 -16.06
N ARG A 635 10.70 13.05 -15.57
CA ARG A 635 10.11 13.79 -14.45
C ARG A 635 8.75 14.39 -14.79
N GLU A 636 8.55 14.79 -16.03
CA GLU A 636 7.23 15.27 -16.52
C GLU A 636 6.17 14.17 -16.46
N HIS A 637 6.56 12.88 -16.40
CA HIS A 637 5.64 11.75 -16.20
C HIS A 637 5.44 11.37 -14.72
N PHE A 638 6.12 12.02 -13.78
CA PHE A 638 5.91 11.72 -12.36
C PHE A 638 4.47 12.05 -11.94
N ARG A 639 3.81 11.05 -11.34
CA ARG A 639 2.43 11.17 -10.82
C ARG A 639 2.44 11.27 -9.30
N TYR A 640 1.38 11.85 -8.72
CA TYR A 640 1.15 11.72 -7.29
C TYR A 640 0.53 10.35 -7.02
N PRO A 641 1.04 9.56 -6.06
CA PRO A 641 0.67 8.15 -5.96
C PRO A 641 -0.74 7.94 -5.45
N ARG A 642 -1.45 6.98 -6.07
CA ARG A 642 -2.83 6.66 -5.73
C ARG A 642 -2.95 6.02 -4.34
N ASP A 643 -2.08 5.08 -3.98
CA ASP A 643 -2.13 4.41 -2.67
C ASP A 643 -1.97 5.41 -1.51
N LEU A 644 -0.98 6.30 -1.62
CA LEU A 644 -0.77 7.39 -0.65
C LEU A 644 -2.00 8.30 -0.56
N PHE A 645 -2.56 8.70 -1.70
CA PHE A 645 -3.71 9.60 -1.73
C PHE A 645 -4.97 8.97 -1.17
N ASN A 646 -5.18 7.67 -1.40
CA ASN A 646 -6.29 6.91 -0.84
C ASN A 646 -6.17 6.82 0.70
N ILE A 647 -4.99 6.55 1.23
CA ILE A 647 -4.73 6.57 2.69
C ILE A 647 -4.98 7.98 3.25
N GLN A 648 -4.43 9.01 2.60
CA GLN A 648 -4.65 10.41 2.96
C GLN A 648 -6.14 10.78 2.96
N SER A 649 -6.91 10.29 2.01
CA SER A 649 -8.35 10.52 1.91
C SER A 649 -9.10 9.86 3.07
N LYS A 650 -8.75 8.62 3.43
CA LYS A 650 -9.32 7.92 4.61
C LYS A 650 -9.02 8.67 5.91
N VAL A 651 -7.79 9.16 6.08
CA VAL A 651 -7.39 9.96 7.25
C VAL A 651 -8.18 11.28 7.28
N LEU A 652 -8.26 11.97 6.14
CA LEU A 652 -8.97 13.25 6.03
C LEU A 652 -10.46 13.14 6.40
N GLY A 653 -11.09 11.97 6.18
CA GLY A 653 -12.48 11.72 6.56
C GLY A 653 -12.83 12.10 8.01
N ARG A 654 -11.90 11.88 8.95
CA ARG A 654 -12.04 12.33 10.36
C ARG A 654 -11.22 13.58 10.66
N TYR A 655 -10.04 13.70 10.06
CA TYR A 655 -9.06 14.74 10.40
C TYR A 655 -9.20 16.03 9.61
N HIS A 656 -10.23 16.19 8.78
CA HIS A 656 -10.60 17.50 8.23
C HIS A 656 -11.08 18.46 9.34
N VAL A 657 -11.67 17.92 10.41
CA VAL A 657 -12.05 18.66 11.62
C VAL A 657 -10.81 19.08 12.40
N LYS A 658 -10.62 20.39 12.57
CA LYS A 658 -9.49 20.96 13.31
C LYS A 658 -9.83 21.34 14.75
N ASP A 659 -11.12 21.55 15.04
CA ASP A 659 -11.58 21.90 16.39
C ASP A 659 -11.70 20.65 17.27
N PRO A 660 -10.99 20.58 18.42
CA PRO A 660 -11.03 19.41 19.30
C PRO A 660 -12.43 19.13 19.89
N GLY A 661 -13.25 20.16 20.09
CA GLY A 661 -14.59 20.02 20.65
C GLY A 661 -15.57 19.38 19.66
N VAL A 662 -15.50 19.77 18.38
CA VAL A 662 -16.24 19.12 17.29
C VAL A 662 -15.73 17.70 17.06
N PHE A 663 -14.41 17.50 17.09
CA PHE A 663 -13.80 16.18 16.93
C PHE A 663 -14.24 15.20 18.04
N TYR A 664 -14.30 15.68 19.29
CA TYR A 664 -14.80 14.91 20.43
C TYR A 664 -16.24 14.44 20.24
N ASN A 665 -17.11 15.34 19.77
CA ASN A 665 -18.52 15.03 19.54
C ASN A 665 -18.72 14.01 18.41
N GLY A 666 -17.81 13.97 17.42
CA GLY A 666 -17.87 13.02 16.30
C GLY A 666 -19.04 13.27 15.34
N GLU A 667 -19.53 14.51 15.27
CA GLU A 667 -20.71 14.89 14.47
C GLU A 667 -20.39 15.16 12.99
N ASP A 668 -19.17 15.63 12.68
CA ASP A 668 -18.71 15.94 11.31
C ASP A 668 -17.70 14.89 10.85
N LEU A 669 -18.22 13.75 10.37
CA LEU A 669 -17.45 12.65 9.82
C LEU A 669 -17.73 12.51 8.34
N TRP A 670 -16.68 12.38 7.54
CA TRP A 670 -16.80 12.14 6.10
C TRP A 670 -16.28 10.75 5.74
N GLU A 671 -16.83 10.20 4.67
CA GLU A 671 -16.33 9.00 4.01
C GLU A 671 -16.08 9.26 2.52
N VAL A 672 -15.13 8.54 1.93
CA VAL A 672 -14.91 8.60 0.48
C VAL A 672 -16.15 8.06 -0.22
N SER A 673 -16.64 8.79 -1.23
CA SER A 673 -17.88 8.44 -1.92
C SER A 673 -17.82 7.05 -2.54
N LYS A 674 -18.93 6.33 -2.44
CA LYS A 674 -19.12 5.04 -3.09
C LYS A 674 -19.61 5.22 -4.52
N ASP A 675 -19.43 4.16 -5.31
CA ASP A 675 -19.90 4.06 -6.68
C ASP A 675 -20.45 2.64 -6.98
N GLN A 676 -21.19 2.50 -8.08
CA GLN A 676 -21.82 1.25 -8.52
C GLN A 676 -21.47 0.96 -9.99
N LYS A 677 -20.93 -0.23 -10.29
CA LYS A 677 -20.45 -0.58 -11.64
C LYS A 677 -21.48 -1.26 -12.55
N GLN A 678 -22.59 -1.72 -11.99
CA GLN A 678 -23.68 -2.38 -12.72
C GLN A 678 -25.01 -1.74 -12.35
N VAL A 679 -26.04 -1.85 -13.19
CA VAL A 679 -27.38 -1.27 -12.91
C VAL A 679 -27.99 -1.85 -11.63
N GLU A 680 -27.81 -3.16 -11.43
CA GLU A 680 -28.18 -3.89 -10.20
C GLU A 680 -26.93 -4.56 -9.65
N GLY A 681 -26.20 -3.88 -8.76
CA GLY A 681 -24.93 -4.39 -8.24
C GLY A 681 -24.51 -3.74 -6.92
N GLU A 682 -23.47 -4.31 -6.32
CA GLU A 682 -22.93 -3.82 -5.05
C GLU A 682 -22.24 -2.46 -5.23
N THR A 683 -22.32 -1.65 -4.17
CA THR A 683 -21.57 -0.39 -4.08
C THR A 683 -20.16 -0.67 -3.59
N ASN A 684 -19.19 -0.01 -4.19
CA ASN A 684 -17.79 -0.11 -3.80
C ASN A 684 -17.19 1.29 -3.66
N THR A 685 -16.16 1.40 -2.82
CA THR A 685 -15.33 2.61 -2.85
C THR A 685 -14.48 2.55 -4.10
N ASN A 686 -14.62 3.55 -4.98
CA ASN A 686 -13.76 3.65 -6.14
C ASN A 686 -12.41 4.23 -5.73
N ASP A 687 -11.38 3.77 -6.43
CA ASP A 687 -10.09 4.44 -6.41
C ASP A 687 -10.15 5.82 -7.03
N ALA A 688 -9.31 6.73 -6.53
CA ALA A 688 -9.21 8.08 -7.04
C ALA A 688 -8.82 8.10 -8.53
N PRO A 689 -9.65 8.68 -9.43
CA PRO A 689 -9.27 8.83 -10.83
C PRO A 689 -8.24 9.95 -11.03
N TYR A 690 -7.27 9.69 -11.90
CA TYR A 690 -6.45 10.73 -12.49
C TYR A 690 -7.23 11.41 -13.61
N ILE A 691 -7.30 12.74 -13.60
CA ILE A 691 -8.05 13.54 -14.57
C ILE A 691 -7.19 14.73 -15.00
N ILE A 692 -7.15 15.03 -16.30
CA ILE A 692 -6.63 16.30 -16.78
C ILE A 692 -7.76 17.33 -16.76
N MET A 693 -7.58 18.39 -15.99
CA MET A 693 -8.56 19.48 -15.90
C MET A 693 -7.89 20.82 -15.66
N LYS A 694 -8.59 21.88 -16.04
CA LYS A 694 -8.32 23.24 -15.61
C LYS A 694 -9.05 23.45 -14.28
N LEU A 695 -8.30 23.53 -13.17
CA LEU A 695 -8.91 23.88 -11.89
C LEU A 695 -9.60 25.25 -12.01
N PRO A 696 -10.75 25.48 -11.34
CA PRO A 696 -11.55 26.70 -11.48
C PRO A 696 -10.77 28.03 -11.45
N GLU A 697 -9.75 28.14 -10.59
CA GLU A 697 -8.99 29.38 -10.38
C GLU A 697 -7.70 29.44 -11.22
N GLN A 698 -7.44 28.42 -12.01
CA GLN A 698 -6.20 28.29 -12.79
C GLN A 698 -6.49 28.55 -14.27
N ASN A 699 -5.47 29.08 -14.96
CA ASN A 699 -5.57 29.38 -16.39
C ASN A 699 -5.06 28.27 -17.31
N LYS A 700 -4.47 27.21 -16.73
CA LYS A 700 -3.86 26.10 -17.45
C LYS A 700 -4.40 24.78 -16.95
N GLU A 701 -4.48 23.81 -17.84
CA GLU A 701 -4.83 22.43 -17.51
C GLU A 701 -3.67 21.75 -16.78
N GLU A 702 -4.02 20.86 -15.87
CA GLU A 702 -3.06 20.02 -15.15
C GLU A 702 -3.68 18.64 -14.85
N MET A 703 -2.84 17.63 -14.69
CA MET A 703 -3.26 16.33 -14.19
C MET A 703 -3.42 16.39 -12.66
N VAL A 704 -4.60 15.97 -12.20
CA VAL A 704 -4.99 15.95 -10.79
C VAL A 704 -5.52 14.57 -10.42
N LEU A 705 -5.18 14.08 -9.24
CA LEU A 705 -5.88 12.96 -8.60
C LEU A 705 -7.06 13.52 -7.82
N LEU A 706 -8.28 13.06 -8.09
CA LEU A 706 -9.47 13.63 -7.47
C LEU A 706 -10.24 12.55 -6.70
N ASN A 707 -10.70 12.88 -5.49
CA ASN A 707 -11.63 12.08 -4.70
C ASN A 707 -12.83 12.90 -4.27
N TYR A 708 -13.95 12.22 -4.12
CA TYR A 708 -15.21 12.80 -3.66
C TYR A 708 -15.50 12.31 -2.23
N PHE A 709 -16.06 13.19 -1.41
CA PHE A 709 -16.42 12.88 -0.03
C PHE A 709 -17.91 13.04 0.19
N ASN A 710 -18.49 12.11 0.93
CA ASN A 710 -19.84 12.18 1.45
C ASN A 710 -19.81 12.40 2.97
N VAL A 711 -20.94 12.88 3.51
CA VAL A 711 -21.18 12.78 4.96
C VAL A 711 -21.31 11.31 5.33
N MET A 712 -20.65 10.88 6.40
CA MET A 712 -20.66 9.49 6.87
C MET A 712 -22.10 8.96 7.01
N LYS A 713 -22.38 7.80 6.41
CA LYS A 713 -23.72 7.16 6.34
C LYS A 713 -24.77 7.92 5.54
N LYS A 714 -24.39 8.92 4.76
CA LYS A 714 -25.26 9.58 3.78
C LYS A 714 -24.60 9.53 2.40
N ASP A 715 -25.43 9.69 1.37
CA ASP A 715 -24.94 9.64 0.00
C ASP A 715 -24.76 11.02 -0.64
N ASN A 716 -25.01 12.12 0.08
CA ASN A 716 -24.78 13.47 -0.44
C ASN A 716 -23.30 13.84 -0.39
N MET A 717 -22.80 14.39 -1.50
CA MET A 717 -21.42 14.86 -1.61
C MET A 717 -21.24 16.18 -0.85
N ILE A 718 -20.15 16.30 -0.10
CA ILE A 718 -19.84 17.45 0.75
C ILE A 718 -18.49 18.11 0.42
N ALA A 719 -17.58 17.38 -0.25
CA ALA A 719 -16.29 17.93 -0.65
C ALA A 719 -15.66 17.20 -1.85
N LEU A 720 -14.75 17.90 -2.53
CA LEU A 720 -13.82 17.33 -3.51
C LEU A 720 -12.39 17.56 -3.02
N PHE A 721 -11.59 16.50 -2.97
CA PHE A 721 -10.19 16.55 -2.57
C PHE A 721 -9.31 16.21 -3.77
N GLY A 722 -8.33 17.06 -4.07
CA GLY A 722 -7.45 16.94 -5.22
C GLY A 722 -5.97 16.97 -4.85
N ALA A 723 -5.14 16.19 -5.54
CA ALA A 723 -3.67 16.32 -5.52
C ALA A 723 -3.13 16.66 -6.91
N ARG A 724 -2.39 17.77 -7.02
CA ARG A 724 -1.85 18.32 -8.26
C ARG A 724 -0.53 17.65 -8.63
N MET A 725 -0.21 17.52 -9.92
CA MET A 725 0.93 16.71 -10.39
C MET A 725 1.88 17.39 -11.38
N ASP A 726 1.59 18.62 -11.81
CA ASP A 726 2.37 19.25 -12.88
C ASP A 726 3.26 20.39 -12.38
N GLY A 727 4.51 20.38 -12.85
CA GLY A 727 5.50 21.42 -12.58
C GLY A 727 5.66 21.73 -11.09
N ASP A 728 5.69 23.02 -10.76
CA ASP A 728 5.86 23.52 -9.39
C ASP A 728 4.64 23.28 -8.47
N GLN A 729 3.58 22.68 -9.00
CA GLN A 729 2.37 22.34 -8.26
C GLN A 729 2.36 20.88 -7.81
N TYR A 730 3.33 20.06 -8.23
CA TYR A 730 3.44 18.66 -7.86
C TYR A 730 3.32 18.45 -6.34
N GLY A 731 2.37 17.62 -5.92
CA GLY A 731 2.13 17.23 -4.53
C GLY A 731 1.32 18.23 -3.68
N LYS A 732 0.98 19.40 -4.23
CA LYS A 732 0.06 20.33 -3.54
C LYS A 732 -1.36 19.77 -3.57
N LYS A 733 -2.04 19.87 -2.43
CA LYS A 733 -3.39 19.35 -2.26
C LYS A 733 -4.39 20.50 -2.12
N ILE A 734 -5.55 20.30 -2.71
CA ILE A 734 -6.67 21.24 -2.67
C ILE A 734 -7.92 20.54 -2.17
N LEU A 735 -8.71 21.20 -1.33
CA LEU A 735 -9.97 20.70 -0.81
C LEU A 735 -11.07 21.73 -1.08
N TYR A 736 -11.98 21.39 -1.99
CA TYR A 736 -13.18 22.18 -2.25
C TYR A 736 -14.30 21.71 -1.31
N LYS A 737 -14.73 22.59 -0.42
CA LYS A 737 -15.90 22.38 0.44
C LYS A 737 -17.16 22.81 -0.30
N LEU A 738 -18.15 21.94 -0.30
CA LEU A 738 -19.41 22.19 -0.95
C LEU A 738 -20.45 22.75 0.05
N PRO A 739 -21.44 23.51 -0.43
CA PRO A 739 -22.51 24.04 0.42
C PRO A 739 -23.29 22.93 1.11
N SER A 740 -23.59 23.12 2.40
CA SER A 740 -24.35 22.17 3.22
C SER A 740 -25.87 22.36 3.16
N ASP A 741 -26.34 23.48 2.58
CA ASP A 741 -27.75 23.84 2.40
C ASP A 741 -28.38 23.23 1.14
N LYS A 742 -27.57 22.65 0.25
CA LYS A 742 -28.02 22.02 -1.00
C LYS A 742 -27.62 20.54 -1.05
N THR A 743 -28.50 19.70 -1.57
CA THR A 743 -28.18 18.30 -1.86
C THR A 743 -27.35 18.24 -3.14
N ILE A 744 -26.10 17.79 -3.03
CA ILE A 744 -25.21 17.61 -4.17
C ILE A 744 -25.02 16.11 -4.38
N TYR A 745 -25.24 15.67 -5.60
CA TYR A 745 -25.16 14.25 -5.93
C TYR A 745 -23.71 13.77 -5.90
N SER A 746 -23.46 12.73 -5.12
CA SER A 746 -22.26 11.90 -5.22
C SER A 746 -22.34 10.99 -6.45
N PRO A 747 -21.25 10.28 -6.83
CA PRO A 747 -21.29 9.30 -7.91
C PRO A 747 -22.44 8.30 -7.79
N TYR A 748 -22.66 7.75 -6.59
CA TYR A 748 -23.76 6.83 -6.34
C TYR A 748 -25.13 7.48 -6.52
N LEU A 749 -25.38 8.66 -5.92
CA LEU A 749 -26.68 9.36 -6.10
C LEU A 749 -26.91 9.77 -7.56
N PHE A 750 -25.86 10.14 -8.28
CA PHE A 750 -25.97 10.46 -9.69
C PHE A 750 -26.47 9.25 -10.51
N LYS A 751 -25.96 8.04 -10.21
CA LYS A 751 -26.45 6.80 -10.81
C LYS A 751 -27.89 6.47 -10.42
N GLN A 752 -28.29 6.76 -9.18
CA GLN A 752 -29.71 6.64 -8.80
C GLN A 752 -30.60 7.60 -9.58
N LYS A 753 -30.16 8.85 -9.79
CA LYS A 753 -30.87 9.82 -10.65
C LYS A 753 -30.98 9.33 -12.09
N ILE A 754 -29.91 8.73 -12.65
CA ILE A 754 -29.91 8.11 -13.98
C ILE A 754 -30.97 7.01 -14.07
N ASN A 755 -31.02 6.12 -13.07
CA ASN A 755 -31.98 5.01 -13.03
C ASN A 755 -33.44 5.48 -12.87
N GLN A 756 -33.66 6.68 -12.34
CA GLN A 756 -34.99 7.28 -12.16
C GLN A 756 -35.48 8.06 -13.38
N ASP A 757 -34.57 8.46 -14.29
CA ASP A 757 -34.97 9.14 -15.51
C ASP A 757 -35.75 8.20 -16.43
N THR A 758 -36.96 8.58 -16.82
CA THR A 758 -37.87 7.70 -17.58
C THR A 758 -37.35 7.35 -18.98
N ASN A 759 -36.60 8.25 -19.61
CA ASN A 759 -36.08 8.02 -20.97
C ASN A 759 -34.89 7.07 -20.91
N ILE A 760 -33.99 7.30 -19.96
CA ILE A 760 -32.76 6.50 -19.83
C ILE A 760 -33.06 5.14 -19.21
N SER A 761 -33.86 5.08 -18.14
CA SER A 761 -34.24 3.80 -17.52
C SER A 761 -34.88 2.84 -18.55
N LYS A 762 -35.71 3.36 -19.45
CA LYS A 762 -36.28 2.57 -20.56
C LYS A 762 -35.18 1.98 -21.46
N GLU A 763 -34.20 2.77 -21.87
CA GLU A 763 -33.08 2.29 -22.70
C GLU A 763 -32.21 1.28 -21.95
N LEU A 764 -31.90 1.54 -20.67
CA LEU A 764 -31.16 0.63 -19.80
C LEU A 764 -31.88 -0.71 -19.64
N SER A 765 -33.19 -0.72 -19.40
CA SER A 765 -33.99 -1.96 -19.31
C SER A 765 -34.10 -2.71 -20.64
N LEU A 766 -34.00 -2.01 -21.78
CA LEU A 766 -33.95 -2.66 -23.09
C LEU A 766 -32.60 -3.32 -23.37
N TRP A 767 -31.52 -2.70 -22.90
CA TRP A 767 -30.15 -3.20 -23.09
C TRP A 767 -29.72 -4.24 -22.05
N ASN A 768 -30.31 -4.20 -20.86
CA ASN A 768 -30.00 -5.12 -19.78
C ASN A 768 -31.05 -6.25 -19.73
N LYS A 769 -30.93 -7.20 -20.66
CA LYS A 769 -31.85 -8.36 -20.85
C LYS A 769 -31.06 -9.66 -20.98
N GLU A 770 -31.76 -10.80 -21.00
CA GLU A 770 -31.12 -12.09 -21.29
C GLU A 770 -30.31 -12.02 -22.60
N GLY A 771 -28.98 -12.15 -22.48
CA GLY A 771 -28.04 -12.09 -23.61
C GLY A 771 -27.16 -10.83 -23.66
N SER A 772 -27.52 -9.75 -22.96
CA SER A 772 -26.71 -8.53 -22.87
C SER A 772 -26.77 -7.86 -21.49
N GLN A 773 -25.65 -7.27 -21.07
CA GLN A 773 -25.52 -6.59 -19.79
C GLN A 773 -25.01 -5.17 -19.98
N VAL A 774 -25.67 -4.22 -19.31
CA VAL A 774 -25.19 -2.83 -19.22
C VAL A 774 -24.22 -2.69 -18.05
N GLN A 775 -23.11 -2.01 -18.30
CA GLN A 775 -22.11 -1.69 -17.28
C GLN A 775 -21.88 -0.18 -17.25
N TYR A 776 -21.83 0.36 -16.03
CA TYR A 776 -21.46 1.74 -15.79
C TYR A 776 -19.93 1.87 -15.86
N GLY A 777 -19.47 2.96 -16.47
CA GLY A 777 -18.07 3.35 -16.49
C GLY A 777 -17.62 3.94 -15.15
N ASP A 778 -16.59 4.77 -15.24
CA ASP A 778 -16.13 5.59 -14.12
C ASP A 778 -16.84 6.94 -14.13
N THR A 779 -17.55 7.26 -13.04
CA THR A 779 -18.20 8.57 -12.90
C THR A 779 -17.18 9.68 -12.73
N ILE A 780 -17.26 10.70 -13.57
CA ILE A 780 -16.41 11.89 -13.50
C ILE A 780 -17.30 13.08 -13.18
N ILE A 781 -16.97 13.79 -12.09
CA ILE A 781 -17.62 15.03 -11.70
C ILE A 781 -16.59 16.13 -11.87
N LEU A 782 -16.73 16.89 -12.96
CA LEU A 782 -15.78 17.92 -13.36
C LEU A 782 -16.23 19.29 -12.85
N PRO A 783 -15.46 19.94 -11.95
CA PRO A 783 -15.73 21.31 -11.56
C PRO A 783 -15.32 22.28 -12.67
N ILE A 784 -16.27 23.08 -13.16
CA ILE A 784 -16.04 24.13 -14.15
C ILE A 784 -16.62 25.42 -13.56
N LYS A 785 -15.78 26.45 -13.38
CA LYS A 785 -16.15 27.67 -12.65
C LYS A 785 -16.82 27.31 -11.31
N ASN A 786 -18.07 27.72 -11.11
CA ASN A 786 -18.89 27.52 -9.91
C ASN A 786 -19.97 26.45 -10.11
N SER A 787 -19.69 25.44 -10.94
CA SER A 787 -20.65 24.42 -11.35
C SER A 787 -20.00 23.05 -11.50
N LEU A 788 -20.82 22.00 -11.44
CA LEU A 788 -20.39 20.61 -11.58
C LEU A 788 -21.02 20.02 -12.84
N LEU A 789 -20.17 19.50 -13.74
CA LEU A 789 -20.58 18.71 -14.89
C LEU A 789 -20.36 17.24 -14.56
N TYR A 790 -21.42 16.43 -14.65
CA TYR A 790 -21.39 15.00 -14.39
C TYR A 790 -21.31 14.23 -15.70
N ILE A 791 -20.42 13.25 -15.78
CA ILE A 791 -20.23 12.40 -16.95
C ILE A 791 -20.20 10.94 -16.52
N GLU A 792 -21.02 10.11 -17.15
CA GLU A 792 -21.06 8.66 -16.95
C GLU A 792 -21.06 7.92 -18.30
N PRO A 793 -19.99 7.21 -18.65
CA PRO A 793 -19.98 6.32 -19.82
C PRO A 793 -20.85 5.08 -19.58
N LEU A 794 -21.58 4.65 -20.61
CA LEU A 794 -22.36 3.41 -20.62
C LEU A 794 -21.75 2.38 -21.56
N TYR A 795 -21.44 1.21 -21.00
CA TYR A 795 -20.94 0.06 -21.72
C TYR A 795 -22.02 -0.98 -21.94
N LEU A 796 -21.97 -1.63 -23.09
CA LEU A 796 -22.78 -2.79 -23.41
C LEU A 796 -21.86 -3.98 -23.67
N ARG A 797 -22.18 -5.14 -23.10
CA ARG A 797 -21.50 -6.41 -23.40
C ARG A 797 -22.50 -7.53 -23.56
N ALA A 798 -22.16 -8.55 -24.35
CA ALA A 798 -22.93 -9.79 -24.40
C ALA A 798 -22.74 -10.60 -23.09
N SER A 799 -23.71 -11.44 -22.70
CA SER A 799 -23.65 -12.23 -21.45
C SER A 799 -22.62 -13.38 -21.46
N GLY A 800 -21.90 -13.59 -22.58
CA GLY A 800 -20.86 -14.62 -22.69
C GLY A 800 -19.57 -14.26 -21.94
N LYS A 801 -18.82 -15.29 -21.49
CA LYS A 801 -17.57 -15.13 -20.73
C LYS A 801 -16.43 -14.42 -21.48
N SER A 802 -16.50 -14.34 -22.81
CA SER A 802 -15.48 -13.71 -23.67
C SER A 802 -16.04 -12.51 -24.45
N SER A 803 -17.08 -11.86 -23.95
CA SER A 803 -17.66 -10.69 -24.59
C SER A 803 -16.79 -9.45 -24.39
N ILE A 804 -16.61 -8.67 -25.45
CA ILE A 804 -15.94 -7.37 -25.42
C ILE A 804 -16.95 -6.32 -24.94
N PRO A 805 -16.65 -5.55 -23.89
CA PRO A 805 -17.44 -4.38 -23.53
C PRO A 805 -17.21 -3.24 -24.53
N GLU A 806 -18.29 -2.65 -25.01
CA GLU A 806 -18.26 -1.53 -25.96
C GLU A 806 -18.98 -0.32 -25.36
N MET A 807 -18.36 0.86 -25.42
CA MET A 807 -18.96 2.12 -24.96
C MET A 807 -20.00 2.57 -25.99
N LYS A 808 -21.28 2.56 -25.63
CA LYS A 808 -22.38 2.88 -26.57
C LYS A 808 -22.92 4.28 -26.40
N ARG A 809 -22.90 4.83 -25.18
CA ARG A 809 -23.43 6.16 -24.85
C ARG A 809 -22.62 6.79 -23.73
N VAL A 810 -22.75 8.10 -23.65
CA VAL A 810 -22.31 8.90 -22.52
C VAL A 810 -23.50 9.68 -21.98
N ILE A 811 -23.73 9.56 -20.68
CA ILE A 811 -24.69 10.38 -19.96
C ILE A 811 -23.97 11.62 -19.47
N LEU A 812 -24.54 12.79 -19.77
CA LEU A 812 -24.09 14.06 -19.21
C LEU A 812 -25.20 14.65 -18.36
N SER A 813 -24.84 15.20 -17.20
CA SER A 813 -25.79 15.97 -16.40
C SER A 813 -25.19 17.28 -15.95
N TYR A 814 -26.01 18.31 -16.09
CA TYR A 814 -25.74 19.65 -15.61
C TYR A 814 -27.04 20.24 -15.06
N ASN A 815 -27.03 20.63 -13.80
CA ASN A 815 -28.22 21.01 -13.04
C ASN A 815 -29.30 19.90 -13.09
N ASP A 816 -30.53 20.23 -13.49
CA ASP A 816 -31.62 19.26 -13.62
C ASP A 816 -31.66 18.57 -14.99
N LYS A 817 -30.87 19.04 -15.96
CA LYS A 817 -30.81 18.42 -17.28
C LYS A 817 -29.93 17.19 -17.24
N LEU A 818 -30.42 16.12 -17.86
CA LEU A 818 -29.73 14.85 -17.98
C LEU A 818 -29.93 14.37 -19.41
N VAL A 819 -28.83 14.16 -20.11
CA VAL A 819 -28.79 13.88 -21.55
C VAL A 819 -28.07 12.57 -21.79
N LEU A 820 -28.68 11.71 -22.61
CA LEU A 820 -28.07 10.49 -23.10
C LEU A 820 -27.64 10.69 -24.55
N SER A 821 -26.34 10.62 -24.81
CA SER A 821 -25.76 10.96 -26.12
C SER A 821 -24.74 9.91 -26.56
N SER A 822 -24.39 9.89 -27.85
CA SER A 822 -23.36 8.97 -28.37
C SER A 822 -21.94 9.39 -28.02
N ASN A 823 -21.71 10.68 -27.76
CA ASN A 823 -20.41 11.25 -27.40
C ASN A 823 -20.58 12.53 -26.59
N ILE A 824 -19.52 12.95 -25.90
CA ILE A 824 -19.51 14.12 -25.02
C ILE A 824 -19.88 15.40 -25.77
N GLN A 825 -19.39 15.58 -27.00
CA GLN A 825 -19.59 16.81 -27.76
C GLN A 825 -21.07 17.02 -28.11
N ASP A 826 -21.78 15.96 -28.49
CA ASP A 826 -23.20 16.03 -28.82
C ASP A 826 -24.06 16.20 -27.56
N GLY A 827 -23.72 15.55 -26.45
CA GLY A 827 -24.41 15.79 -25.18
C GLY A 827 -24.21 17.21 -24.65
N ILE A 828 -23.03 17.80 -24.81
CA ILE A 828 -22.78 19.22 -24.49
C ILE A 828 -23.64 20.13 -25.36
N LYS A 829 -23.71 19.89 -26.67
CA LYS A 829 -24.58 20.67 -27.56
C LYS A 829 -26.04 20.55 -27.10
N GLU A 830 -26.52 19.36 -26.75
CA GLU A 830 -27.90 19.22 -26.29
C GLU A 830 -28.16 19.96 -24.97
N ILE A 831 -27.21 19.97 -24.03
CA ILE A 831 -27.33 20.72 -22.77
C ILE A 831 -27.36 22.25 -23.01
N PHE A 832 -26.48 22.78 -23.87
CA PHE A 832 -26.19 24.22 -23.99
C PHE A 832 -26.67 24.90 -25.28
N ASP A 833 -26.91 24.17 -26.38
CA ASP A 833 -27.38 24.69 -27.68
C ASP A 833 -28.89 24.53 -27.89
N SER A 834 -29.58 23.86 -26.97
CA SER A 834 -31.04 23.86 -26.94
C SER A 834 -31.56 25.28 -26.71
N LYS A 835 -32.06 25.93 -27.78
CA LYS A 835 -32.87 27.14 -27.68
C LYS A 835 -34.19 26.80 -26.94
N ASP A 836 -34.48 27.57 -25.89
CA ASP A 836 -35.77 27.74 -25.19
C ASP A 836 -36.30 26.58 -24.32
N ASN A 837 -36.97 26.78 -23.18
CA ASN A 837 -37.74 27.92 -22.69
C ASN A 837 -37.46 28.22 -21.20
N LYS A 838 -36.97 29.43 -20.88
CA LYS A 838 -37.31 30.06 -19.60
C LYS A 838 -38.74 30.57 -19.71
N ILE A 839 -39.70 29.85 -19.14
CA ILE A 839 -40.99 30.45 -18.76
C ILE A 839 -40.67 31.32 -17.53
N ASN A 840 -40.34 32.59 -17.79
CA ASN A 840 -40.50 33.63 -16.80
C ASN A 840 -41.97 34.02 -16.81
N ASP A 841 -42.62 33.84 -15.66
CA ASP A 841 -43.87 34.50 -15.28
C ASP A 841 -43.86 35.97 -15.68
N LYS A 842 -44.56 36.29 -16.77
CA LYS A 842 -45.22 37.60 -16.95
C LYS A 842 -46.49 37.41 -17.77
N ASN A 843 -47.60 37.46 -17.03
CA ASN A 843 -48.92 37.89 -17.47
C ASN A 843 -49.52 37.13 -18.66
N GLU A 844 -50.23 36.05 -18.34
CA GLU A 844 -51.37 35.58 -19.13
C GLU A 844 -52.34 36.75 -19.38
N LYS A 845 -52.30 37.29 -20.60
CA LYS A 845 -53.50 37.74 -21.29
C LYS A 845 -53.79 36.71 -22.36
N SER A 846 -54.79 35.88 -22.05
CA SER A 846 -55.47 34.96 -22.94
C SER A 846 -55.70 35.59 -24.31
N VAL A 847 -55.14 34.99 -25.36
CA VAL A 847 -55.70 35.05 -26.71
C VAL A 847 -56.12 33.64 -27.05
N THR A 848 -57.35 33.35 -26.64
CA THR A 848 -58.11 32.16 -26.97
C THR A 848 -58.25 32.08 -28.49
N LYS A 849 -57.62 31.08 -29.13
CA LYS A 849 -58.14 30.57 -30.41
C LYS A 849 -59.38 29.75 -30.04
N THR A 850 -60.56 30.38 -30.14
CA THR A 850 -61.87 29.73 -30.04
C THR A 850 -61.95 28.60 -31.07
N ILE A 851 -61.83 27.37 -30.60
CA ILE A 851 -62.37 26.20 -31.30
C ILE A 851 -63.89 26.34 -31.16
N ASP A 852 -64.60 26.26 -32.28
CA ASP A 852 -66.05 26.37 -32.33
C ASP A 852 -66.70 25.19 -31.55
N ASP A 853 -67.05 25.44 -30.28
CA ASP A 853 -67.68 24.48 -29.37
C ASP A 853 -68.94 23.82 -29.96
N SER A 854 -69.58 24.45 -30.95
CA SER A 854 -70.73 23.88 -31.65
C SER A 854 -70.36 22.68 -32.52
N LYS A 855 -69.17 22.67 -33.13
CA LYS A 855 -68.69 21.56 -33.96
C LYS A 855 -68.22 20.38 -33.12
N LEU A 856 -67.57 20.64 -31.97
CA LEU A 856 -67.19 19.58 -31.02
C LEU A 856 -68.42 18.88 -30.41
N LYS A 857 -69.49 19.63 -30.14
CA LYS A 857 -70.75 19.06 -29.65
C LYS A 857 -71.42 18.17 -30.70
N LYS A 858 -71.47 18.61 -31.96
CA LYS A 858 -71.97 17.80 -33.09
C LYS A 858 -71.13 16.54 -33.33
N ALA A 859 -69.81 16.63 -33.20
CA ALA A 859 -68.93 15.47 -33.31
C ALA A 859 -69.28 14.40 -32.26
N LYS A 860 -69.51 14.83 -31.01
CA LYS A 860 -69.96 13.93 -29.95
C LYS A 860 -71.35 13.34 -30.23
N GLU A 861 -72.29 14.13 -30.74
CA GLU A 861 -73.62 13.64 -31.11
C GLU A 861 -73.58 12.57 -32.21
N TYR A 862 -72.81 12.79 -33.30
CA TYR A 862 -72.65 11.77 -34.34
C TYR A 862 -72.00 10.49 -33.83
N TYR A 863 -71.02 10.62 -32.93
CA TYR A 863 -70.41 9.46 -32.29
C TYR A 863 -71.42 8.69 -31.43
N ASP A 864 -72.17 9.38 -30.57
CA ASP A 864 -73.14 8.76 -29.66
C ASP A 864 -74.31 8.11 -30.44
N GLU A 865 -74.77 8.73 -31.53
CA GLU A 865 -75.78 8.14 -32.41
C GLU A 865 -75.25 6.93 -33.19
N ALA A 866 -73.99 6.95 -33.63
CA ALA A 866 -73.37 5.78 -34.24
C ALA A 866 -73.37 4.61 -33.23
N ILE A 867 -72.91 4.83 -31.99
CA ILE A 867 -72.91 3.78 -30.96
C ILE A 867 -74.32 3.26 -30.66
N LYS A 868 -75.34 4.12 -30.66
CA LYS A 868 -76.75 3.68 -30.52
C LYS A 868 -77.22 2.84 -31.70
N ALA A 869 -76.93 3.25 -32.94
CA ALA A 869 -77.30 2.50 -34.14
C ALA A 869 -76.61 1.12 -34.18
N GLN A 870 -75.34 1.06 -33.79
CA GLN A 870 -74.58 -0.19 -33.65
C GLN A 870 -75.24 -1.13 -32.65
N LYS A 871 -75.62 -0.64 -31.46
CA LYS A 871 -76.27 -1.45 -30.43
C LYS A 871 -77.64 -1.99 -30.87
N ASN A 872 -78.33 -1.26 -31.75
CA ASN A 872 -79.63 -1.67 -32.29
C ASN A 872 -79.50 -2.52 -33.58
N GLY A 873 -78.28 -2.83 -34.04
CA GLY A 873 -78.03 -3.64 -35.23
C GLY A 873 -78.26 -2.94 -36.57
N ASP A 874 -78.43 -1.61 -36.59
CA ASP A 874 -78.61 -0.81 -37.80
C ASP A 874 -77.25 -0.32 -38.34
N TRP A 875 -76.60 -1.18 -39.11
CA TRP A 875 -75.25 -0.95 -39.63
C TRP A 875 -75.18 0.14 -40.71
N THR A 876 -76.27 0.37 -41.45
CA THR A 876 -76.34 1.45 -42.44
C THR A 876 -76.27 2.80 -41.75
N LYS A 877 -77.10 3.00 -40.71
CA LYS A 877 -77.12 4.25 -39.94
C LYS A 877 -75.87 4.48 -39.12
N TYR A 878 -75.24 3.40 -38.63
CA TYR A 878 -73.91 3.48 -38.02
C TYR A 878 -72.87 4.02 -39.02
N GLY A 879 -72.81 3.45 -40.23
CA GLY A 879 -71.87 3.87 -41.27
C GLY A 879 -72.03 5.34 -41.66
N GLU A 880 -73.28 5.81 -41.81
CA GLU A 880 -73.57 7.21 -42.12
C GLU A 880 -73.09 8.18 -41.02
N ASN A 881 -73.32 7.85 -39.76
CA ASN A 881 -72.93 8.72 -38.64
C ASN A 881 -71.42 8.74 -38.40
N ILE A 882 -70.73 7.61 -38.61
CA ILE A 882 -69.26 7.58 -38.58
C ILE A 882 -68.65 8.38 -39.73
N ASN A 883 -69.22 8.32 -40.93
CA ASN A 883 -68.74 9.14 -42.06
C ASN A 883 -68.96 10.63 -41.80
N LYS A 884 -70.14 11.04 -41.31
CA LYS A 884 -70.42 12.43 -40.90
C LYS A 884 -69.46 12.92 -39.81
N LEU A 885 -69.12 12.06 -38.85
CA LEU A 885 -68.12 12.36 -37.83
C LEU A 885 -66.73 12.57 -38.44
N GLY A 886 -66.31 11.67 -39.35
CA GLY A 886 -65.03 11.78 -40.06
C GLY A 886 -64.93 13.07 -40.87
N ASP A 887 -65.98 13.42 -41.61
CA ASP A 887 -66.04 14.65 -42.40
C ASP A 887 -65.96 15.90 -41.51
N LEU A 888 -66.70 15.90 -40.39
CA LEU A 888 -66.68 17.02 -39.44
C LEU A 888 -65.31 17.17 -38.75
N LEU A 889 -64.64 16.06 -38.43
CA LEU A 889 -63.29 16.09 -37.85
C LEU A 889 -62.24 16.53 -38.87
N ASN A 890 -62.40 16.21 -40.15
CA ASN A 890 -61.55 16.73 -41.22
C ASN A 890 -61.75 18.23 -41.45
N ASP A 891 -62.94 18.77 -41.18
CA ASP A 891 -63.25 20.21 -41.27
C ASP A 891 -62.79 21.01 -40.02
N ILE A 892 -62.45 20.34 -38.91
CA ILE A 892 -61.86 20.94 -37.69
C ILE A 892 -60.31 20.93 -37.74
N LYS A 893 -59.72 20.08 -38.57
CA LYS A 893 -58.27 19.87 -38.70
C LYS A 893 -57.66 20.85 -39.68
#